data_AF-A0A182FGZ6-F1
#
_entry.id   AF-A0A182FGZ6-F1
#
_cell.length_a   1.000
_cell.length_b   1.000
_cell.length_c   1.000
_cell.angle_alpha   90.00
_cell.angle_beta   90.00
_cell.angle_gamma   90.00
#
_symmetry.space_group_name_H-M   'P 1'
#
loop_
_entity.id
_entity.type
_entity.pdbx_description
1 polymer ?
#
loop_
_entity_poly.entity_id
_entity_poly.type
_entity_poly.pdbx_seq_one_letter_code
_entity_poly.pdbx_strand_id
1 'polypeptide(L)'
;MLGRVRLKENGIMDEELPTLLELSMRFLARNLSVICTTDPVTHQLELKQDIIIPNEICDRYLRYQQECGRNINDNIIRIFRDTQRTPLRHVSLRNSTITNEGMRILLQHQLESLSMWYCNKITTASWNSLIEHCRQLRSLELGRFVDMLKHSEPNEKTPIDFQLQLPELQRLKLNGVVLQPTLQFGHLTQLIHLDLTACIFAEFSLKALVELPALRTLILFNVWPLEHEFPTLCKLKNLETLDLSVSRANVDGNYLTPNKLLANLVENLPKLRHLDISGTNLAGDGVAERAGSSTGSSSDIPGLVSRVERPLDFLGIYYTSHSACKWHDIPALRIAGEANEEQILVAAVAYQDRHELLTKVLNDLYHLLRFETCKQIHKALDVVLSAMDKHIRVKNIQISGSATLFYIAKGRDKMKFGVPLKNHIIHTLLNGMSTHLTDDTMMRNGCLTLCQFNIPQDVMFEYERLVQILLHGVSYREQEGFVQRIAIYLLNSLACQVDGRQKMFLGDLGAISTMLNLINDRLSRRVFDDVMEVAWSTMWNVTDETAKNCERFLDGRGMEYFLGCLKLFPERDDLLRNMMGLLGNVAEVKELRPRLMTHEFITEFSDLLDSSSDGIEVSYNAAGVLAHIASDGEAAWTIAKPTRQSVLQRMVEAIERWDLSAERNINYRSFEPILGLIRCYHTPQCQHWAVWALANLTKVYPTKYCRLVEQERGVQLLQELIEDPQPYPRLKELAQIVLTHCRSLSEPVMAPHGGDIAVDDTSNGGESTGMELDG
;
A
#
# COMPACT_ATOMS: atom_id res chain seq x y z
N MET A 1 -2.65 -2.43 10.21
CA MET A 1 -3.11 -3.51 11.11
C MET A 1 -1.90 -3.92 11.94
N LEU A 2 -2.05 -4.68 13.03
CA LEU A 2 -0.92 -4.96 13.94
C LEU A 2 -0.95 -6.38 14.49
N GLY A 3 -1.79 -7.26 13.92
CA GLY A 3 -1.79 -8.65 14.34
C GLY A 3 -0.42 -9.23 14.02
N ARG A 4 0.17 -9.94 14.98
CA ARG A 4 1.31 -10.81 14.65
C ARG A 4 0.80 -11.91 13.74
N VAL A 5 1.56 -12.22 12.71
CA VAL A 5 1.21 -13.31 11.79
C VAL A 5 1.28 -14.62 12.57
N ARG A 6 0.18 -15.38 12.61
CA ARG A 6 0.13 -16.69 13.25
C ARG A 6 -0.20 -17.77 12.26
N LEU A 7 0.50 -18.89 12.38
CA LEU A 7 0.12 -20.14 11.75
C LEU A 7 -0.90 -20.84 12.67
N LYS A 8 -2.15 -20.92 12.23
CA LYS A 8 -3.22 -21.64 12.92
C LYS A 8 -3.02 -23.15 12.77
N GLU A 9 -3.63 -23.94 13.67
CA GLU A 9 -3.51 -25.41 13.66
C GLU A 9 -4.00 -26.04 12.34
N ASN A 10 -4.96 -25.41 11.67
CA ASN A 10 -5.45 -25.82 10.36
C ASN A 10 -4.54 -25.42 9.18
N GLY A 11 -3.34 -24.89 9.45
CA GLY A 11 -2.36 -24.48 8.44
C GLY A 11 -2.63 -23.12 7.79
N ILE A 12 -3.69 -22.41 8.19
CA ILE A 12 -4.00 -21.05 7.70
C ILE A 12 -3.07 -20.06 8.40
N MET A 13 -2.47 -19.16 7.62
CA MET A 13 -1.75 -17.99 8.15
C MET A 13 -2.72 -16.83 8.26
N ASP A 14 -2.84 -16.27 9.46
CA ASP A 14 -3.79 -15.21 9.71
C ASP A 14 -3.35 -14.30 10.88
N GLU A 15 -4.10 -13.22 11.07
CA GLU A 15 -3.92 -12.30 12.20
C GLU A 15 -4.99 -12.46 13.27
N GLU A 16 -4.64 -12.04 14.49
CA GLU A 16 -5.64 -11.81 15.52
C GLU A 16 -6.53 -10.64 15.13
N LEU A 17 -7.85 -10.85 15.21
CA LEU A 17 -8.81 -9.79 14.96
C LEU A 17 -8.70 -8.71 16.05
N PRO A 18 -8.91 -7.43 15.68
CA PRO A 18 -8.88 -6.36 16.65
C PRO A 18 -10.01 -6.52 17.67
N THR A 19 -9.68 -6.26 18.93
CA THR A 19 -10.64 -6.21 20.03
C THR A 19 -11.63 -5.04 19.86
N LEU A 20 -12.78 -5.09 20.55
CA LEU A 20 -13.74 -3.98 20.54
C LEU A 20 -13.10 -2.66 21.02
N LEU A 21 -12.17 -2.74 21.98
CA LEU A 21 -11.42 -1.59 22.46
C LEU A 21 -10.59 -0.97 21.32
N GLU A 22 -9.87 -1.80 20.56
CA GLU A 22 -9.07 -1.35 19.41
C GLU A 22 -9.92 -0.72 18.31
N LEU A 23 -11.05 -1.34 17.99
CA LEU A 23 -12.00 -0.79 17.04
C LEU A 23 -12.54 0.56 17.50
N SER A 24 -12.85 0.70 18.79
CA SER A 24 -13.33 1.96 19.38
C SER A 24 -12.26 3.06 19.33
N MET A 25 -11.00 2.74 19.63
CA MET A 25 -9.89 3.70 19.54
C MET A 25 -9.65 4.15 18.10
N ARG A 26 -9.68 3.23 17.13
CA ARG A 26 -9.56 3.56 15.70
C ARG A 26 -10.70 4.45 15.24
N PHE A 27 -11.93 4.16 15.69
CA PHE A 27 -13.08 5.02 15.40
C PHE A 27 -12.89 6.43 15.97
N LEU A 28 -12.47 6.56 17.22
CA LEU A 28 -12.21 7.85 17.86
C LEU A 28 -11.05 8.61 17.20
N ALA A 29 -10.00 7.93 16.75
CA ALA A 29 -8.89 8.55 16.01
C ALA A 29 -9.33 9.15 14.67
N ARG A 30 -10.34 8.54 14.04
CA ARG A 30 -10.93 9.03 12.78
C ARG A 30 -12.00 10.11 13.00
N ASN A 31 -12.65 10.11 14.18
CA ASN A 31 -13.81 10.95 14.50
C ASN A 31 -13.58 11.77 15.78
N LEU A 32 -12.57 12.64 15.76
CA LEU A 32 -12.22 13.49 16.91
C LEU A 32 -13.37 14.37 17.42
N SER A 33 -14.31 14.74 16.56
CA SER A 33 -15.51 15.54 16.91
C SER A 33 -16.43 14.86 17.93
N VAL A 34 -16.28 13.55 18.15
CA VAL A 34 -17.01 12.80 19.18
C VAL A 34 -16.60 13.27 20.57
N ILE A 35 -15.30 13.52 20.80
CA ILE A 35 -14.75 13.87 22.12
C ILE A 35 -14.22 15.31 22.20
N CYS A 36 -14.02 15.97 21.07
CA CYS A 36 -13.47 17.31 21.00
C CYS A 36 -14.39 18.28 20.27
N THR A 37 -14.24 19.57 20.58
CA THR A 37 -14.77 20.71 19.83
C THR A 37 -13.61 21.49 19.23
N THR A 38 -13.87 22.15 18.10
CA THR A 38 -12.90 23.06 17.48
C THR A 38 -13.30 24.48 17.82
N ASP A 39 -12.39 25.23 18.41
CA ASP A 39 -12.60 26.65 18.68
C ASP A 39 -12.77 27.41 17.35
N PRO A 40 -13.86 28.19 17.18
CA PRO A 40 -14.20 28.79 15.89
C PRO A 40 -13.25 29.91 15.45
N VAL A 41 -12.44 30.47 16.36
CA VAL A 41 -11.54 31.60 16.07
C VAL A 41 -10.11 31.11 15.83
N THR A 42 -9.61 30.26 16.71
CA THR A 42 -8.24 29.76 16.70
C THR A 42 -8.09 28.45 15.93
N HIS A 43 -9.20 27.79 15.59
CA HIS A 43 -9.25 26.45 15.01
C HIS A 43 -8.56 25.37 15.84
N GLN A 44 -8.39 25.63 17.14
CA GLN A 44 -7.73 24.73 18.06
C GLN A 44 -8.70 23.67 18.59
N LEU A 45 -8.20 22.46 18.76
CA LEU A 45 -8.95 21.36 19.36
C LEU A 45 -8.98 21.51 20.88
N GLU A 46 -10.18 21.38 21.42
CA GLU A 46 -10.43 21.35 22.86
C GLU A 46 -11.26 20.12 23.23
N LEU A 47 -10.91 19.48 24.34
CA LEU A 47 -11.71 18.37 24.89
C LEU A 47 -13.05 18.90 25.42
N LYS A 48 -14.16 18.29 25.01
CA LYS A 48 -15.51 18.65 25.50
C LYS A 48 -15.56 18.55 27.02
N GLN A 49 -16.17 19.51 27.72
CA GLN A 49 -16.06 19.67 29.18
C GLN A 49 -16.52 18.45 30.01
N ASP A 50 -17.44 17.65 29.49
CA ASP A 50 -18.02 16.47 30.12
C ASP A 50 -17.20 15.19 29.92
N ILE A 51 -16.15 15.23 29.11
CA ILE A 51 -15.33 14.06 28.78
C ILE A 51 -14.14 13.94 29.73
N ILE A 52 -13.96 12.76 30.33
CA ILE A 52 -12.77 12.38 31.09
C ILE A 52 -12.25 11.08 30.47
N ILE A 53 -10.95 11.05 30.18
CA ILE A 53 -10.30 9.91 29.54
C ILE A 53 -9.22 9.39 30.50
N PRO A 54 -9.42 8.23 31.15
CA PRO A 54 -8.43 7.62 32.04
C PRO A 54 -7.07 7.40 31.37
N ASN A 55 -6.02 7.30 32.19
CA ASN A 55 -4.64 7.18 31.70
C ASN A 55 -4.44 5.96 30.79
N GLU A 56 -5.07 4.83 31.13
CA GLU A 56 -4.99 3.57 30.37
C GLU A 56 -5.48 3.73 28.94
N ILE A 57 -6.38 4.69 28.71
CA ILE A 57 -6.89 5.05 27.40
C ILE A 57 -6.02 6.13 26.76
N CYS A 58 -5.64 7.18 27.50
CA CYS A 58 -4.85 8.30 26.98
C CYS A 58 -3.52 7.85 26.36
N ASP A 59 -2.76 7.01 27.08
CA ASP A 59 -1.46 6.51 26.62
C ASP A 59 -1.62 5.68 25.33
N ARG A 60 -2.68 4.86 25.26
CA ARG A 60 -2.99 4.06 24.07
C ARG A 60 -3.53 4.90 22.92
N TYR A 61 -4.23 5.98 23.20
CA TYR A 61 -4.86 6.82 22.19
C TYR A 61 -3.83 7.46 21.26
N LEU A 62 -2.72 8.00 21.80
CA LEU A 62 -1.61 8.53 20.99
C LEU A 62 -1.00 7.46 20.07
N ARG A 63 -0.93 6.21 20.54
CA ARG A 63 -0.48 5.08 19.73
C ARG A 63 -1.45 4.80 18.58
N TYR A 64 -2.75 4.66 18.86
CA TYR A 64 -3.76 4.38 17.83
C TYR A 64 -3.94 5.51 16.81
N GLN A 65 -3.73 6.76 17.22
CA GLN A 65 -3.69 7.90 16.30
C GLN A 65 -2.57 7.73 15.26
N GLN A 66 -1.35 7.41 15.72
CA GLN A 66 -0.21 7.15 14.83
C GLN A 66 -0.44 5.93 13.94
N GLU A 67 -1.02 4.85 14.48
CA GLU A 67 -1.37 3.64 13.72
C GLU A 67 -2.44 3.90 12.64
N CYS A 68 -3.33 4.87 12.86
CA CYS A 68 -4.30 5.31 11.86
C CYS A 68 -3.71 6.28 10.83
N GLY A 69 -2.38 6.44 10.80
CA GLY A 69 -1.69 7.37 9.91
C GLY A 69 -1.90 8.85 10.26
N ARG A 70 -2.43 9.16 11.45
CA ARG A 70 -2.62 10.55 11.88
C ARG A 70 -1.30 11.09 12.43
N ASN A 71 -0.89 12.23 11.88
CA ASN A 71 0.26 12.97 12.35
C ASN A 71 -0.06 13.61 13.71
N ILE A 72 0.65 13.19 14.76
CA ILE A 72 0.57 13.84 16.07
C ILE A 72 1.24 15.21 15.96
N ASN A 73 0.48 16.27 16.16
CA ASN A 73 0.93 17.66 16.15
C ASN A 73 0.43 18.38 17.41
N ASP A 74 0.83 19.64 17.57
CA ASP A 74 0.47 20.44 18.75
C ASP A 74 -1.05 20.55 18.96
N ASN A 75 -1.83 20.55 17.88
CA ASN A 75 -3.29 20.63 17.98
C ASN A 75 -3.90 19.37 18.60
N ILE A 76 -3.40 18.18 18.25
CA ILE A 76 -3.82 16.92 18.88
C ILE A 76 -3.35 16.88 20.34
N ILE A 77 -2.12 17.30 20.59
CA ILE A 77 -1.55 17.28 21.94
C ILE A 77 -2.29 18.22 22.90
N ARG A 78 -2.90 19.30 22.41
CA ARG A 78 -3.73 20.20 23.23
C ARG A 78 -4.94 19.55 23.90
N ILE A 79 -5.41 18.41 23.38
CA ILE A 79 -6.46 17.60 24.04
C ILE A 79 -5.99 17.14 25.44
N PHE A 80 -4.67 17.00 25.62
CA PHE A 80 -4.02 16.57 26.85
C PHE A 80 -3.58 17.74 27.75
N ARG A 81 -4.05 18.97 27.50
CA ARG A 81 -3.66 20.13 28.33
C ARG A 81 -4.13 20.04 29.79
N ASP A 82 -5.21 19.32 30.03
CA ASP A 82 -5.78 19.14 31.37
C ASP A 82 -5.26 17.81 31.95
N THR A 83 -4.25 17.90 32.81
CA THR A 83 -3.56 16.73 33.39
C THR A 83 -4.44 15.89 34.30
N GLN A 84 -5.59 16.39 34.74
CA GLN A 84 -6.54 15.64 35.56
C GLN A 84 -7.55 14.87 34.70
N ARG A 85 -7.99 15.46 33.59
CA ARG A 85 -9.03 14.87 32.72
C ARG A 85 -8.46 13.94 31.66
N THR A 86 -7.21 14.16 31.24
CA THR A 86 -6.52 13.38 30.21
C THR A 86 -5.07 13.05 30.64
N PRO A 87 -4.87 12.38 31.79
CA PRO A 87 -3.52 12.11 32.32
C PRO A 87 -2.70 11.19 31.41
N LEU A 88 -1.44 11.58 31.15
CA LEU A 88 -0.46 10.78 30.42
C LEU A 88 0.66 10.30 31.35
N ARG A 89 1.13 9.08 31.12
CA ARG A 89 2.29 8.49 31.85
C ARG A 89 3.31 7.89 30.91
N HIS A 90 2.85 7.24 29.85
CA HIS A 90 3.69 6.62 28.83
C HIS A 90 3.42 7.23 27.46
N VAL A 91 4.36 8.05 27.00
CA VAL A 91 4.26 8.73 25.71
C VAL A 91 5.29 8.17 24.75
N SER A 92 4.81 7.68 23.61
CA SER A 92 5.65 7.24 22.49
C SER A 92 5.23 7.96 21.22
N LEU A 93 6.15 8.75 20.67
CA LEU A 93 5.95 9.58 19.49
C LEU A 93 6.91 9.14 18.38
N ARG A 94 6.39 8.90 17.20
CA ARG A 94 7.10 8.49 15.99
C ARG A 94 6.55 9.25 14.80
N ASN A 95 7.44 9.82 13.98
CA ASN A 95 7.05 10.58 12.77
C ASN A 95 6.11 11.77 13.07
N SER A 96 6.24 12.37 14.25
CA SER A 96 5.37 13.45 14.74
C SER A 96 5.94 14.83 14.36
N THR A 97 5.04 15.76 14.05
CA THR A 97 5.37 17.16 13.77
C THR A 97 5.22 18.07 15.00
N ILE A 98 5.10 17.48 16.18
CA ILE A 98 5.03 18.21 17.44
C ILE A 98 6.22 19.16 17.60
N THR A 99 5.96 20.37 18.08
CA THR A 99 6.99 21.39 18.33
C THR A 99 7.34 21.46 19.82
N ASN A 100 8.26 22.35 20.19
CA ASN A 100 8.58 22.62 21.59
C ASN A 100 7.34 23.08 22.40
N GLU A 101 6.34 23.72 21.79
CA GLU A 101 5.12 24.14 22.48
C GLU A 101 4.21 22.95 22.81
N GLY A 102 4.03 22.02 21.86
CA GLY A 102 3.36 20.75 22.15
C GLY A 102 4.10 19.95 23.22
N MET A 103 5.43 19.92 23.18
CA MET A 103 6.24 19.27 24.21
C MET A 103 6.02 19.89 25.59
N ARG A 104 5.90 21.22 25.70
CA ARG A 104 5.61 21.89 26.97
C ARG A 104 4.30 21.38 27.59
N ILE A 105 3.28 21.08 26.79
CA ILE A 105 2.02 20.50 27.26
C ILE A 105 2.24 19.06 27.75
N LEU A 106 2.96 18.23 26.99
CA LEU A 106 3.24 16.85 27.39
C LEU A 106 4.06 16.75 28.67
N LEU A 107 5.06 17.62 28.84
CA LEU A 107 5.98 17.61 29.98
C LEU A 107 5.33 18.12 31.27
N GLN A 108 4.13 18.73 31.20
CA GLN A 108 3.34 19.04 32.41
C GLN A 108 2.75 17.78 33.08
N HIS A 109 2.72 16.65 32.37
CA HIS A 109 2.28 15.38 32.93
C HIS A 109 3.40 14.71 33.73
N GLN A 110 3.01 13.88 34.70
CA GLN A 110 3.96 13.07 35.46
C GLN A 110 4.39 11.84 34.67
N LEU A 111 5.15 12.05 33.59
CA LEU A 111 5.58 10.97 32.70
C LEU A 111 6.53 10.00 33.40
N GLU A 112 6.27 8.71 33.22
CA GLU A 112 7.15 7.60 33.62
C GLU A 112 8.01 7.13 32.45
N SER A 113 7.52 7.26 31.21
CA SER A 113 8.26 6.93 30.00
C SER A 113 8.00 7.91 28.87
N LEU A 114 9.08 8.36 28.22
CA LEU A 114 9.05 9.17 27.01
C LEU A 114 9.95 8.54 25.94
N SER A 115 9.37 8.18 24.80
CA SER A 115 10.09 7.67 23.63
C SER A 115 9.77 8.50 22.40
N MET A 116 10.81 8.97 21.70
CA MET A 116 10.68 9.90 20.59
C MET A 116 11.55 9.47 19.41
N TRP A 117 10.95 9.40 18.22
CA TRP A 117 11.64 9.03 16.98
C TRP A 117 11.11 9.86 15.82
N TYR A 118 12.00 10.39 14.97
CA TYR A 118 11.60 11.18 13.79
C TYR A 118 10.69 12.38 14.14
N CYS A 119 11.05 13.14 15.19
CA CYS A 119 10.32 14.32 15.67
C CYS A 119 11.16 15.59 15.45
N ASN A 120 11.37 15.92 14.18
CA ASN A 120 12.36 16.90 13.70
C ASN A 120 12.06 18.37 14.02
N LYS A 121 10.92 18.66 14.67
CA LYS A 121 10.53 20.02 15.07
C LYS A 121 10.85 20.32 16.54
N ILE A 122 11.38 19.35 17.27
CA ILE A 122 11.83 19.50 18.65
C ILE A 122 13.30 19.88 18.64
N THR A 123 13.63 20.83 19.51
CA THR A 123 14.99 21.37 19.65
C THR A 123 15.44 21.29 21.11
N THR A 124 16.66 21.77 21.37
CA THR A 124 17.26 21.89 22.69
C THR A 124 16.43 22.67 23.70
N ALA A 125 15.53 23.55 23.25
CA ALA A 125 14.61 24.30 24.10
C ALA A 125 13.73 23.39 24.98
N SER A 126 13.40 22.17 24.54
CA SER A 126 12.57 21.23 25.30
C SER A 126 13.33 20.51 26.42
N TRP A 127 14.67 20.50 26.39
CA TRP A 127 15.48 19.76 27.37
C TRP A 127 15.34 20.31 28.78
N ASN A 128 15.41 21.63 28.93
CA ASN A 128 15.29 22.29 30.24
C ASN A 128 13.93 22.01 30.87
N SER A 129 12.86 22.07 30.06
CA SER A 129 11.50 21.75 30.52
C SER A 129 11.37 20.28 30.96
N LEU A 130 12.04 19.36 30.28
CA LEU A 130 12.02 17.93 30.63
C LEU A 130 12.68 17.69 31.98
N ILE A 131 13.87 18.25 32.22
CA ILE A 131 14.57 18.11 33.50
C ILE A 131 13.77 18.73 34.65
N GLU A 132 13.12 19.87 34.40
CA GLU A 132 12.36 20.59 35.41
C GLU A 132 11.12 19.81 35.87
N HIS A 133 10.38 19.20 34.93
CA HIS A 133 9.05 18.64 35.20
C HIS A 133 9.02 17.10 35.29
N CYS A 134 10.04 16.40 34.80
CA CYS A 134 10.00 14.93 34.67
C CYS A 134 11.09 14.21 35.50
N ARG A 135 11.34 14.63 36.75
CA ARG A 135 12.35 13.99 37.62
C ARG A 135 12.06 12.51 37.96
N GLN A 136 10.79 12.11 37.90
CA GLN A 136 10.30 10.74 38.11
C GLN A 136 10.45 9.83 36.87
N LEU A 137 10.97 10.34 35.77
CA LEU A 137 11.05 9.60 34.50
C LEU A 137 11.94 8.36 34.67
N ARG A 138 11.39 7.18 34.37
CA ARG A 138 12.08 5.89 34.46
C ARG A 138 12.68 5.46 33.13
N SER A 139 12.14 5.94 32.01
CA SER A 139 12.59 5.59 30.67
C SER A 139 12.60 6.81 29.75
N LEU A 140 13.76 7.12 29.17
CA LEU A 140 13.94 8.16 28.17
C LEU A 140 14.58 7.57 26.92
N GLU A 141 13.93 7.73 25.78
CA GLU A 141 14.47 7.35 24.48
C GLU A 141 14.42 8.53 23.50
N LEU A 142 15.60 9.03 23.13
CA LEU A 142 15.79 10.05 22.12
C LEU A 142 16.40 9.39 20.87
N GLY A 143 15.52 9.05 19.93
CA GLY A 143 15.86 8.38 18.68
C GLY A 143 16.38 9.34 17.60
N ARG A 144 16.35 8.87 16.35
CA ARG A 144 16.79 9.68 15.19
C ARG A 144 15.93 10.92 14.99
N PHE A 145 16.54 12.00 14.53
CA PHE A 145 15.90 13.30 14.26
C PHE A 145 15.06 13.81 15.44
N VAL A 146 15.62 13.72 16.64
CA VAL A 146 15.11 14.36 17.85
C VAL A 146 16.23 15.22 18.41
N ASP A 147 16.16 16.53 18.16
CA ASP A 147 17.29 17.44 18.38
C ASP A 147 17.23 18.08 19.77
N MET A 148 16.82 17.30 20.77
CA MET A 148 16.72 17.77 22.16
C MET A 148 18.09 17.87 22.84
N LEU A 149 19.05 17.03 22.43
CA LEU A 149 20.42 16.96 22.96
C LEU A 149 21.50 17.10 21.86
N LYS A 150 21.11 17.59 20.68
CA LYS A 150 22.02 17.87 19.56
C LYS A 150 21.53 19.10 18.81
N HIS A 151 22.42 19.77 18.09
CA HIS A 151 22.01 20.84 17.19
C HIS A 151 21.37 20.25 15.93
N SER A 152 20.49 21.01 15.28
CA SER A 152 19.97 20.64 13.97
C SER A 152 21.07 20.74 12.90
N GLU A 153 20.87 20.06 11.78
CA GLU A 153 21.70 20.23 10.58
C GLU A 153 21.85 21.74 10.23
N PRO A 154 23.07 22.19 9.84
CA PRO A 154 24.29 21.41 9.59
C PRO A 154 25.21 21.20 10.81
N ASN A 155 24.83 21.65 12.01
CA ASN A 155 25.71 21.70 13.19
C ASN A 155 25.58 20.47 14.11
N GLU A 156 25.01 19.37 13.63
CA GLU A 156 24.68 18.16 14.41
C GLU A 156 25.88 17.50 15.14
N LYS A 157 27.11 17.74 14.68
CA LYS A 157 28.35 17.23 15.29
C LYS A 157 28.93 18.17 16.34
N THR A 158 28.38 19.37 16.48
CA THR A 158 28.79 20.31 17.52
C THR A 158 28.20 19.83 18.86
N PRO A 159 29.02 19.69 19.91
CA PRO A 159 28.52 19.24 21.19
C PRO A 159 27.69 20.29 21.90
N ILE A 160 26.73 19.80 22.68
CA ILE A 160 25.94 20.60 23.63
C ILE A 160 26.33 20.16 25.03
N ASP A 161 26.49 21.13 25.92
CA ASP A 161 26.67 20.84 27.34
C ASP A 161 25.31 20.55 27.99
N PHE A 162 25.19 19.36 28.58
CA PHE A 162 23.99 18.95 29.29
C PHE A 162 24.34 17.96 30.41
N GLN A 163 23.47 17.89 31.42
CA GLN A 163 23.57 16.94 32.52
C GLN A 163 22.25 16.18 32.68
N LEU A 164 22.33 14.90 33.03
CA LEU A 164 21.17 14.01 33.14
C LEU A 164 20.55 14.07 34.53
N GLN A 165 19.84 15.14 34.89
CA GLN A 165 19.23 15.30 36.23
C GLN A 165 17.92 14.49 36.40
N LEU A 166 17.99 13.17 36.17
CA LEU A 166 16.86 12.23 36.15
C LEU A 166 17.17 11.03 37.08
N PRO A 167 17.10 11.19 38.41
CA PRO A 167 17.63 10.21 39.37
C PRO A 167 16.91 8.84 39.35
N GLU A 168 15.65 8.81 38.93
CA GLU A 168 14.83 7.59 38.87
C GLU A 168 15.00 6.82 37.53
N LEU A 169 15.91 7.27 36.66
CA LEU A 169 16.05 6.73 35.32
C LEU A 169 16.62 5.30 35.35
N GLN A 170 15.89 4.37 34.76
CA GLN A 170 16.24 2.96 34.64
C GLN A 170 16.65 2.57 33.22
N ARG A 171 16.13 3.30 32.22
CA ARG A 171 16.44 3.11 30.81
C ARG A 171 16.75 4.46 30.16
N LEU A 172 17.91 4.53 29.50
CA LEU A 172 18.29 5.67 28.69
C LEU A 172 18.73 5.20 27.31
N LYS A 173 18.16 5.81 26.26
CA LYS A 173 18.60 5.66 24.88
C LYS A 173 18.87 7.01 24.26
N LEU A 174 20.10 7.19 23.77
CA LEU A 174 20.56 8.36 23.04
C LEU A 174 21.05 7.93 21.66
N ASN A 175 20.48 8.52 20.62
CA ASN A 175 20.88 8.25 19.25
C ASN A 175 21.61 9.43 18.61
N GLY A 176 22.87 9.23 18.23
CA GLY A 176 23.62 10.25 17.47
C GLY A 176 23.92 11.52 18.26
N VAL A 177 24.09 11.41 19.59
CA VAL A 177 24.45 12.53 20.46
C VAL A 177 25.97 12.62 20.60
N VAL A 178 26.52 13.82 20.61
CA VAL A 178 27.95 14.04 20.88
C VAL A 178 28.16 14.14 22.39
N LEU A 179 28.82 13.15 22.98
CA LEU A 179 29.07 13.09 24.41
C LEU A 179 30.36 13.81 24.77
N GLN A 180 30.28 14.63 25.82
CA GLN A 180 31.38 15.46 26.35
C GLN A 180 32.00 14.83 27.61
N PRO A 181 33.26 15.14 27.94
CA PRO A 181 33.94 14.57 29.12
C PRO A 181 33.32 15.00 30.45
N THR A 182 32.56 16.09 30.48
CA THR A 182 31.86 16.61 31.66
C THR A 182 30.58 15.85 32.01
N LEU A 183 30.08 14.98 31.13
CA LEU A 183 28.84 14.27 31.34
C LEU A 183 28.99 13.19 32.42
N GLN A 184 28.21 13.29 33.50
CA GLN A 184 28.26 12.37 34.62
C GLN A 184 27.07 11.42 34.65
N PHE A 185 27.35 10.16 35.03
CA PHE A 185 26.32 9.13 35.21
C PHE A 185 26.22 8.62 36.66
N GLY A 186 27.20 8.92 37.53
CA GLY A 186 27.32 8.31 38.85
C GLY A 186 26.09 8.48 39.76
N HIS A 187 25.29 9.53 39.56
CA HIS A 187 24.04 9.76 40.30
C HIS A 187 22.84 8.94 39.79
N LEU A 188 22.94 8.29 38.62
CA LEU A 188 21.88 7.47 38.02
C LEU A 188 21.94 6.02 38.55
N THR A 189 21.84 5.85 39.87
CA THR A 189 22.09 4.55 40.53
C THR A 189 21.10 3.46 40.15
N GLN A 190 19.93 3.81 39.59
CA GLN A 190 18.91 2.89 39.10
C GLN A 190 19.06 2.51 37.62
N LEU A 191 20.04 3.06 36.90
CA LEU A 191 20.19 2.85 35.46
C LEU A 191 20.57 1.40 35.16
N ILE A 192 19.65 0.66 34.53
CA ILE A 192 19.81 -0.75 34.16
C ILE A 192 20.21 -0.89 32.69
N HIS A 193 19.66 -0.03 31.83
CA HIS A 193 19.84 -0.10 30.38
C HIS A 193 20.33 1.24 29.83
N LEU A 194 21.50 1.21 29.20
CA LEU A 194 22.09 2.35 28.51
C LEU A 194 22.36 2.02 27.05
N ASP A 195 21.71 2.75 26.15
CA ASP A 195 21.90 2.66 24.70
C ASP A 195 22.47 3.98 24.18
N LEU A 196 23.70 3.92 23.66
CA LEU A 196 24.44 5.05 23.09
C LEU A 196 24.58 4.91 21.58
N THR A 197 23.65 4.23 20.91
CA THR A 197 23.69 3.97 19.47
C THR A 197 24.11 5.21 18.67
N ALA A 198 25.15 5.07 17.86
CA ALA A 198 25.70 6.11 16.98
C ALA A 198 26.15 7.40 17.68
N CYS A 199 26.28 7.42 19.01
CA CYS A 199 26.84 8.57 19.73
C CYS A 199 28.33 8.76 19.39
N ILE A 200 28.78 10.02 19.43
CA ILE A 200 30.16 10.41 19.14
C ILE A 200 30.85 10.75 20.46
N PHE A 201 32.01 10.13 20.72
CA PHE A 201 32.77 10.40 21.94
C PHE A 201 33.78 11.52 21.67
N ALA A 202 33.39 12.76 21.97
CA ALA A 202 34.28 13.91 21.93
C ALA A 202 34.98 14.00 23.29
N GLU A 203 36.03 13.19 23.48
CA GLU A 203 36.78 13.01 24.75
C GLU A 203 35.99 12.37 25.91
N PHE A 204 34.73 12.00 25.69
CA PHE A 204 33.98 11.18 26.63
C PHE A 204 34.60 9.78 26.77
N SER A 205 34.65 9.26 28.00
CA SER A 205 35.15 7.92 28.30
C SER A 205 34.11 7.11 29.06
N LEU A 206 34.03 5.80 28.78
CA LEU A 206 33.13 4.88 29.47
C LEU A 206 33.47 4.72 30.95
N LYS A 207 34.56 5.32 31.45
CA LYS A 207 34.91 5.29 32.88
C LYS A 207 33.79 5.88 33.73
N ALA A 208 33.04 6.84 33.19
CA ALA A 208 31.87 7.43 33.83
C ALA A 208 30.77 6.40 34.17
N LEU A 209 30.80 5.21 33.56
CA LEU A 209 29.81 4.15 33.75
C LEU A 209 30.23 3.10 34.79
N VAL A 210 31.50 3.06 35.20
CA VAL A 210 32.05 1.99 36.06
C VAL A 210 31.38 1.96 37.43
N GLU A 211 30.94 3.10 37.92
CA GLU A 211 30.31 3.24 39.24
C GLU A 211 28.80 2.96 39.23
N LEU A 212 28.20 2.62 38.08
CA LEU A 212 26.77 2.31 37.98
C LEU A 212 26.47 0.91 38.52
N PRO A 213 25.82 0.77 39.69
CA PRO A 213 25.69 -0.53 40.35
C PRO A 213 24.65 -1.43 39.67
N ALA A 214 23.65 -0.84 39.00
CA ALA A 214 22.52 -1.55 38.41
C ALA A 214 22.67 -1.84 36.91
N LEU A 215 23.73 -1.33 36.25
CA LEU A 215 23.88 -1.41 34.80
C LEU A 215 24.07 -2.87 34.35
N ARG A 216 23.14 -3.35 33.51
CA ARG A 216 23.15 -4.72 32.95
C ARG A 216 23.19 -4.76 31.43
N THR A 217 22.71 -3.72 30.76
CA THR A 217 22.72 -3.62 29.31
C THR A 217 23.44 -2.38 28.86
N LEU A 218 24.45 -2.56 28.00
CA LEU A 218 25.17 -1.50 27.33
C LEU A 218 25.13 -1.73 25.82
N ILE A 219 24.53 -0.80 25.08
CA ILE A 219 24.44 -0.83 23.62
C ILE A 219 25.31 0.26 23.03
N LEU A 220 26.32 -0.13 22.24
CA LEU A 220 27.28 0.75 21.56
C LEU A 220 27.21 0.56 20.02
N PHE A 221 26.04 0.18 19.50
CA PHE A 221 25.85 -0.01 18.06
C PHE A 221 26.26 1.24 17.27
N ASN A 222 27.12 1.09 16.27
CA ASN A 222 27.69 2.20 15.48
C ASN A 222 28.46 3.25 16.31
N VAL A 223 28.99 2.91 17.49
CA VAL A 223 29.97 3.75 18.20
C VAL A 223 31.36 3.28 17.81
N TRP A 224 32.14 4.17 17.21
CA TRP A 224 33.48 3.87 16.70
C TRP A 224 34.37 5.11 16.73
N PRO A 225 35.68 4.99 17.06
CA PRO A 225 36.40 3.79 17.49
C PRO A 225 36.23 3.45 18.98
N LEU A 226 36.40 2.17 19.34
CA LEU A 226 36.25 1.68 20.73
C LEU A 226 37.51 1.03 21.33
N GLU A 227 38.62 0.93 20.59
CA GLU A 227 39.83 0.20 21.02
C GLU A 227 40.35 0.64 22.40
N HIS A 228 40.37 1.94 22.68
CA HIS A 228 40.81 2.49 23.96
C HIS A 228 39.83 2.27 25.13
N GLU A 229 38.59 1.89 24.84
CA GLU A 229 37.53 1.70 25.84
C GLU A 229 37.40 0.24 26.31
N PHE A 230 38.01 -0.74 25.62
CA PHE A 230 38.01 -2.15 26.03
C PHE A 230 38.46 -2.40 27.48
N PRO A 231 39.56 -1.80 27.97
CA PRO A 231 39.97 -1.95 29.37
C PRO A 231 38.91 -1.47 30.36
N THR A 232 38.11 -0.47 29.98
CA THR A 232 37.01 0.05 30.79
C THR A 232 35.80 -0.87 30.71
N LEU A 233 35.44 -1.37 29.53
CA LEU A 233 34.38 -2.35 29.34
C LEU A 233 34.60 -3.58 30.22
N CYS A 234 35.84 -4.09 30.31
CA CYS A 234 36.20 -5.21 31.19
C CYS A 234 35.94 -4.94 32.68
N LYS A 235 35.76 -3.69 33.12
CA LYS A 235 35.46 -3.35 34.53
C LYS A 235 33.96 -3.41 34.85
N LEU A 236 33.08 -3.45 33.85
CA LEU A 236 31.64 -3.46 34.01
C LEU A 236 31.12 -4.88 34.32
N LYS A 237 31.54 -5.45 35.45
CA LYS A 237 31.34 -6.88 35.81
C LYS A 237 29.89 -7.35 35.88
N ASN A 238 28.94 -6.42 35.99
CA ASN A 238 27.51 -6.70 36.07
C ASN A 238 26.81 -6.78 34.70
N LEU A 239 27.50 -6.51 33.58
CA LEU A 239 26.89 -6.57 32.25
C LEU A 239 26.43 -7.98 31.90
N GLU A 240 25.18 -8.06 31.44
CA GLU A 240 24.53 -9.26 30.91
C GLU A 240 24.35 -9.16 29.40
N THR A 241 24.23 -7.94 28.87
CA THR A 241 24.10 -7.64 27.43
C THR A 241 25.09 -6.57 27.03
N LEU A 242 25.90 -6.87 26.01
CA LEU A 242 26.83 -5.94 25.41
C LEU A 242 26.71 -5.99 23.89
N ASP A 243 26.61 -4.83 23.27
CA ASP A 243 26.57 -4.70 21.82
C ASP A 243 27.64 -3.73 21.34
N LEU A 244 28.54 -4.24 20.51
CA LEU A 244 29.67 -3.55 19.88
C LEU A 244 29.55 -3.57 18.35
N SER A 245 28.35 -3.89 17.84
CA SER A 245 28.13 -4.08 16.41
C SER A 245 28.23 -2.77 15.62
N VAL A 246 28.56 -2.90 14.34
CA VAL A 246 28.63 -1.78 13.39
C VAL A 246 27.93 -2.14 12.08
N SER A 247 27.38 -1.14 11.41
CA SER A 247 26.64 -1.32 10.15
C SER A 247 27.51 -1.13 8.91
N ARG A 248 28.56 -0.30 8.99
CA ARG A 248 29.51 0.00 7.91
C ARG A 248 30.76 -0.88 8.01
N ALA A 249 30.55 -2.19 7.86
CA ALA A 249 31.64 -3.15 7.79
C ALA A 249 32.70 -2.71 6.74
N ASN A 250 33.98 -2.93 7.03
CA ASN A 250 35.17 -2.50 6.28
C ASN A 250 35.56 -1.01 6.39
N VAL A 251 34.72 -0.16 6.98
CA VAL A 251 35.08 1.22 7.33
C VAL A 251 35.28 1.33 8.84
N ASP A 252 34.30 0.81 9.59
CA ASP A 252 34.32 0.74 11.04
C ASP A 252 34.45 -0.73 11.49
N GLY A 253 34.82 -0.96 12.76
CA GLY A 253 34.80 -2.30 13.36
C GLY A 253 36.01 -3.18 13.07
N ASN A 254 37.12 -2.62 12.56
CA ASN A 254 38.36 -3.35 12.32
C ASN A 254 39.37 -3.10 13.45
N TYR A 255 39.55 -4.08 14.31
CA TYR A 255 40.48 -4.04 15.44
C TYR A 255 41.82 -4.69 15.08
N LEU A 256 42.92 -4.18 15.66
CA LEU A 256 44.27 -4.71 15.41
C LEU A 256 44.52 -6.08 16.06
N THR A 257 43.91 -6.35 17.22
CA THR A 257 44.10 -7.60 17.97
C THR A 257 42.77 -8.25 18.37
N PRO A 258 41.91 -8.60 17.39
CA PRO A 258 40.51 -8.95 17.63
C PRO A 258 40.36 -10.15 18.58
N ASN A 259 41.12 -11.22 18.37
CA ASN A 259 41.08 -12.44 19.18
C ASN A 259 41.38 -12.14 20.66
N LYS A 260 42.44 -11.37 20.94
CA LYS A 260 42.85 -10.99 22.29
C LYS A 260 41.85 -10.06 22.96
N LEU A 261 41.32 -9.09 22.23
CA LEU A 261 40.32 -8.15 22.74
C LEU A 261 39.03 -8.89 23.13
N LEU A 262 38.54 -9.78 22.27
CA LEU A 262 37.33 -10.57 22.54
C LEU A 262 37.54 -11.53 23.71
N ALA A 263 38.66 -12.27 23.76
CA ALA A 263 38.98 -13.18 24.86
C ALA A 263 38.99 -12.44 26.21
N ASN A 264 39.75 -11.34 26.29
CA ASN A 264 39.86 -10.52 27.49
C ASN A 264 38.49 -9.99 27.93
N LEU A 265 37.66 -9.55 26.99
CA LEU A 265 36.31 -9.04 27.26
C LEU A 265 35.42 -10.13 27.89
N VAL A 266 35.31 -11.30 27.27
CA VAL A 266 34.38 -12.35 27.75
C VAL A 266 34.86 -13.02 29.04
N GLU A 267 36.16 -13.14 29.26
CA GLU A 267 36.75 -13.63 30.52
C GLU A 267 36.48 -12.67 31.68
N ASN A 268 36.48 -11.36 31.40
CA ASN A 268 36.26 -10.33 32.41
C ASN A 268 34.80 -10.00 32.67
N LEU A 269 33.86 -10.45 31.84
CA LEU A 269 32.43 -10.21 31.99
C LEU A 269 31.69 -11.51 32.38
N PRO A 270 31.74 -11.91 33.66
CA PRO A 270 31.28 -13.23 34.09
C PRO A 270 29.76 -13.40 33.98
N LYS A 271 28.99 -12.32 33.93
CA LYS A 271 27.52 -12.36 33.79
C LYS A 271 27.04 -12.20 32.35
N LEU A 272 27.95 -12.07 31.38
CA LEU A 272 27.58 -11.84 29.98
C LEU A 272 26.81 -13.04 29.41
N ARG A 273 25.63 -12.75 28.86
CA ARG A 273 24.73 -13.72 28.23
C ARG A 273 24.41 -13.36 26.79
N HIS A 274 24.43 -12.08 26.46
CA HIS A 274 24.14 -11.56 25.12
C HIS A 274 25.31 -10.71 24.66
N LEU A 275 25.91 -11.09 23.53
CA LEU A 275 26.99 -10.34 22.90
C LEU A 275 26.67 -10.11 21.43
N ASP A 276 26.78 -8.88 20.96
CA ASP A 276 26.66 -8.56 19.55
C ASP A 276 27.94 -7.89 19.06
N ILE A 277 28.60 -8.53 18.09
CA ILE A 277 29.83 -8.07 17.44
C ILE A 277 29.65 -8.02 15.92
N SER A 278 28.41 -8.00 15.44
CA SER A 278 28.05 -7.96 14.02
C SER A 278 28.76 -6.83 13.29
N GLY A 279 29.20 -7.09 12.05
CA GLY A 279 29.93 -6.12 11.22
C GLY A 279 31.38 -5.83 11.64
N THR A 280 31.91 -6.48 12.68
CA THR A 280 33.30 -6.33 13.14
C THR A 280 34.18 -7.51 12.72
N ASN A 281 35.50 -7.39 12.93
CA ASN A 281 36.44 -8.52 12.85
C ASN A 281 36.68 -9.24 14.18
N LEU A 282 35.91 -8.96 15.25
CA LEU A 282 36.14 -9.55 16.58
C LEU A 282 35.96 -11.07 16.62
N ALA A 283 35.18 -11.64 15.70
CA ALA A 283 34.97 -13.08 15.62
C ALA A 283 36.23 -13.85 15.16
N GLY A 284 37.21 -13.19 14.57
CA GLY A 284 38.46 -13.82 14.15
C GLY A 284 39.08 -13.15 12.93
N ASP A 285 40.36 -13.45 12.68
CA ASP A 285 41.14 -13.02 11.51
C ASP A 285 41.13 -14.06 10.37
N GLY A 286 40.30 -15.11 10.50
CA GLY A 286 40.20 -16.18 9.53
C GLY A 286 41.36 -17.19 9.56
N VAL A 287 42.29 -17.06 10.51
CA VAL A 287 43.36 -18.03 10.75
C VAL A 287 42.97 -18.93 11.91
N ALA A 288 42.97 -20.25 11.69
CA ALA A 288 42.68 -21.20 12.76
C ALA A 288 43.81 -21.18 13.81
N GLU A 289 43.59 -20.48 14.91
CA GLU A 289 44.44 -20.56 16.10
C GLU A 289 44.14 -21.88 16.81
N ARG A 290 44.93 -22.93 16.53
CA ARG A 290 44.92 -24.13 17.36
C ARG A 290 45.50 -23.76 18.72
N ALA A 291 44.65 -23.31 19.64
CA ALA A 291 45.02 -23.21 21.04
C ALA A 291 45.48 -24.60 21.48
N GLY A 292 46.72 -24.71 21.98
CA GLY A 292 47.29 -25.93 22.54
C GLY A 292 46.62 -26.38 23.84
N SER A 293 45.29 -26.34 23.91
CA SER A 293 44.52 -26.74 25.08
C SER A 293 44.52 -28.26 25.17
N SER A 294 45.03 -28.77 26.29
CA SER A 294 45.02 -30.17 26.68
C SER A 294 43.63 -30.68 27.11
N THR A 295 42.57 -29.91 26.84
CA THR A 295 41.23 -30.11 27.42
C THR A 295 40.13 -30.46 26.42
N GLY A 296 40.41 -30.63 25.12
CA GLY A 296 39.46 -31.20 24.15
C GLY A 296 38.26 -30.33 23.73
N SER A 297 37.92 -29.28 24.49
CA SER A 297 36.86 -28.32 24.15
C SER A 297 37.42 -27.18 23.27
N SER A 298 37.11 -27.18 21.97
CA SER A 298 37.52 -26.15 21.00
C SER A 298 36.36 -25.25 20.59
N SER A 299 36.65 -23.98 20.29
CA SER A 299 35.74 -23.08 19.58
C SER A 299 36.43 -22.56 18.33
N ASP A 300 35.67 -22.46 17.23
CA ASP A 300 36.17 -21.88 15.98
C ASP A 300 36.34 -20.36 16.06
N ILE A 301 35.75 -19.71 17.09
CA ILE A 301 35.96 -18.29 17.39
C ILE A 301 37.00 -18.20 18.51
N PRO A 302 38.28 -17.85 18.23
CA PRO A 302 39.37 -17.94 19.20
C PRO A 302 39.11 -17.15 20.49
N GLY A 303 38.46 -15.98 20.37
CA GLY A 303 38.09 -15.15 21.50
C GLY A 303 36.99 -15.70 22.41
N LEU A 304 36.33 -16.81 22.04
CA LEU A 304 35.20 -17.39 22.78
C LEU A 304 35.47 -18.78 23.37
N VAL A 305 36.72 -19.24 23.37
CA VAL A 305 37.09 -20.56 23.94
C VAL A 305 36.62 -20.72 25.40
N SER A 306 36.67 -19.66 26.21
CA SER A 306 36.19 -19.66 27.61
C SER A 306 34.67 -19.82 27.75
N ARG A 307 33.91 -19.79 26.66
CA ARG A 307 32.45 -19.93 26.61
C ARG A 307 31.97 -21.31 26.18
N VAL A 308 32.85 -22.25 25.82
CA VAL A 308 32.41 -23.60 25.35
C VAL A 308 31.54 -24.31 26.40
N GLU A 309 31.98 -24.35 27.66
CA GLU A 309 31.22 -24.99 28.75
C GLU A 309 30.06 -24.12 29.29
N ARG A 310 29.95 -22.87 28.83
CA ARG A 310 28.92 -21.93 29.24
C ARG A 310 28.55 -21.02 28.07
N PRO A 311 27.83 -21.52 27.06
CA PRO A 311 27.55 -20.78 25.84
C PRO A 311 26.81 -19.47 26.13
N LEU A 312 26.91 -18.51 25.21
CA LEU A 312 26.08 -17.30 25.25
C LEU A 312 24.62 -17.67 24.92
N ASP A 313 23.65 -16.96 25.52
CA ASP A 313 22.25 -17.13 25.12
C ASP A 313 22.01 -16.55 23.72
N PHE A 314 22.71 -15.47 23.38
CA PHE A 314 22.67 -14.81 22.09
C PHE A 314 24.06 -14.34 21.67
N LEU A 315 24.41 -14.61 20.41
CA LEU A 315 25.59 -14.09 19.75
C LEU A 315 25.22 -13.46 18.40
N GLY A 316 25.44 -12.14 18.27
CA GLY A 316 25.36 -11.44 17.00
C GLY A 316 26.70 -11.45 16.29
N ILE A 317 26.77 -12.14 15.15
CA ILE A 317 27.94 -12.25 14.27
C ILE A 317 27.52 -12.06 12.81
N TYR A 318 26.50 -11.23 12.60
CA TYR A 318 25.94 -10.96 11.29
C TYR A 318 26.90 -10.08 10.49
N TYR A 319 27.27 -10.51 9.28
CA TYR A 319 28.24 -9.81 8.42
C TYR A 319 29.58 -9.50 9.12
N THR A 320 30.03 -10.34 10.05
CA THR A 320 31.40 -10.27 10.56
C THR A 320 32.41 -10.68 9.49
N SER A 321 33.66 -10.24 9.62
CA SER A 321 34.75 -10.66 8.74
C SER A 321 34.85 -12.19 8.63
N HIS A 322 35.35 -12.68 7.48
CA HIS A 322 35.59 -14.10 7.21
C HIS A 322 34.36 -15.02 7.32
N SER A 323 33.14 -14.47 7.31
CA SER A 323 31.89 -15.24 7.40
C SER A 323 31.84 -16.15 8.63
N ALA A 324 32.26 -15.64 9.79
CA ALA A 324 32.38 -16.42 11.02
C ALA A 324 31.09 -17.15 11.45
N CYS A 325 29.93 -16.65 11.04
CA CYS A 325 28.63 -17.29 11.27
C CYS A 325 28.45 -18.67 10.60
N LYS A 326 29.32 -19.02 9.63
CA LYS A 326 29.34 -20.32 8.93
C LYS A 326 30.27 -21.35 9.58
N TRP A 327 30.99 -20.98 10.64
CA TRP A 327 31.85 -21.91 11.36
C TRP A 327 31.02 -22.86 12.25
N HIS A 328 31.60 -23.97 12.68
CA HIS A 328 30.85 -25.07 13.29
C HIS A 328 30.75 -24.89 14.81
N ASP A 329 31.89 -24.74 15.49
CA ASP A 329 31.97 -24.77 16.95
C ASP A 329 31.83 -23.35 17.54
N ILE A 330 30.62 -22.81 17.44
CA ILE A 330 30.24 -21.48 17.94
C ILE A 330 29.52 -21.60 19.29
N PRO A 331 30.07 -21.07 20.40
CA PRO A 331 29.55 -21.28 21.75
C PRO A 331 28.37 -20.33 22.07
N ALA A 332 27.25 -20.50 21.37
CA ALA A 332 26.02 -19.74 21.58
C ALA A 332 24.75 -20.56 21.30
N LEU A 333 23.68 -20.31 22.06
CA LEU A 333 22.38 -20.97 21.90
C LEU A 333 21.55 -20.39 20.74
N ARG A 334 21.68 -19.08 20.50
CA ARG A 334 21.03 -18.38 19.38
C ARG A 334 22.06 -17.50 18.68
N ILE A 335 22.13 -17.64 17.36
CA ILE A 335 23.10 -16.91 16.53
C ILE A 335 22.32 -16.00 15.58
N ALA A 336 22.56 -14.69 15.64
CA ALA A 336 22.17 -13.78 14.57
C ALA A 336 23.31 -13.73 13.54
N GLY A 337 23.05 -14.26 12.35
CA GLY A 337 24.04 -14.48 11.29
C GLY A 337 23.37 -14.71 9.93
N GLU A 338 24.17 -14.87 8.89
CA GLU A 338 23.74 -15.03 7.50
C GLU A 338 23.99 -16.43 6.93
N ALA A 339 24.31 -17.43 7.76
CA ALA A 339 24.67 -18.76 7.27
C ALA A 339 23.46 -19.58 6.78
N ASN A 340 22.29 -19.41 7.40
CA ASN A 340 21.09 -20.19 7.11
C ASN A 340 19.81 -19.44 7.55
N GLU A 341 18.65 -20.02 7.20
CA GLU A 341 17.32 -19.47 7.51
C GLU A 341 17.13 -19.13 9.00
N GLU A 342 17.55 -20.02 9.92
CA GLU A 342 17.37 -19.80 11.35
C GLU A 342 18.17 -18.58 11.82
N GLN A 343 19.44 -18.50 11.44
CA GLN A 343 20.29 -17.36 11.81
C GLN A 343 19.76 -16.04 11.23
N ILE A 344 19.29 -16.06 9.98
CA ILE A 344 18.73 -14.88 9.31
C ILE A 344 17.47 -14.40 10.03
N LEU A 345 16.57 -15.31 10.42
CA LEU A 345 15.36 -14.96 11.18
C LEU A 345 15.70 -14.44 12.58
N VAL A 346 16.71 -15.00 13.25
CA VAL A 346 17.21 -14.49 14.53
C VAL A 346 17.76 -13.07 14.37
N ALA A 347 18.56 -12.81 13.32
CA ALA A 347 19.06 -11.48 12.98
C ALA A 347 17.91 -10.51 12.68
N ALA A 348 16.88 -10.96 11.97
CA ALA A 348 15.76 -10.12 11.57
C ALA A 348 14.93 -9.64 12.75
N VAL A 349 14.77 -10.49 13.78
CA VAL A 349 14.13 -10.12 15.05
C VAL A 349 15.05 -9.22 15.88
N ALA A 350 16.34 -9.53 15.95
CA ALA A 350 17.31 -8.77 16.74
C ALA A 350 17.51 -7.33 16.23
N TYR A 351 17.46 -7.12 14.91
CA TYR A 351 17.81 -5.86 14.27
C TYR A 351 16.60 -5.02 13.83
N GLN A 352 15.41 -5.28 14.36
CA GLN A 352 14.18 -4.54 14.05
C GLN A 352 14.27 -3.01 14.25
N ASP A 353 15.19 -2.51 15.08
CA ASP A 353 15.41 -1.08 15.30
C ASP A 353 16.61 -0.49 14.52
N ARG A 354 17.36 -1.33 13.81
CA ARG A 354 18.63 -0.99 13.15
C ARG A 354 18.48 -1.09 11.65
N HIS A 355 17.88 -0.07 11.04
CA HIS A 355 17.46 -0.16 9.63
C HIS A 355 18.62 -0.48 8.67
N GLU A 356 19.85 -0.05 8.94
CA GLU A 356 21.00 -0.37 8.08
C GLU A 356 21.33 -1.86 8.05
N LEU A 357 21.24 -2.55 9.19
CA LEU A 357 21.42 -4.00 9.26
C LEU A 357 20.17 -4.72 8.78
N LEU A 358 18.98 -4.23 9.16
CA LEU A 358 17.70 -4.82 8.77
C LEU A 358 17.51 -4.83 7.25
N THR A 359 17.94 -3.80 6.53
CA THR A 359 17.93 -3.81 5.05
C THR A 359 18.74 -4.99 4.49
N LYS A 360 19.91 -5.29 5.05
CA LYS A 360 20.71 -6.45 4.63
C LYS A 360 19.98 -7.75 4.96
N VAL A 361 19.36 -7.84 6.15
CA VAL A 361 18.61 -9.03 6.56
C VAL A 361 17.41 -9.28 5.66
N LEU A 362 16.68 -8.23 5.27
CA LEU A 362 15.58 -8.33 4.33
C LEU A 362 16.05 -8.79 2.95
N ASN A 363 17.26 -8.42 2.52
CA ASN A 363 17.85 -8.92 1.28
C ASN A 363 18.22 -10.41 1.37
N ASP A 364 18.74 -10.87 2.50
CA ASP A 364 19.02 -12.30 2.70
C ASP A 364 17.70 -13.11 2.72
N LEU A 365 16.66 -12.60 3.39
CA LEU A 365 15.31 -13.20 3.36
C LEU A 365 14.72 -13.21 1.94
N TYR A 366 14.89 -12.12 1.19
CA TYR A 366 14.52 -12.05 -0.21
C TYR A 366 15.15 -13.18 -1.03
N HIS A 367 16.45 -13.44 -0.84
CA HIS A 367 17.13 -14.53 -1.53
C HIS A 367 16.57 -15.90 -1.15
N LEU A 368 16.32 -16.17 0.13
CA LEU A 368 15.70 -17.42 0.57
C LEU A 368 14.32 -17.66 -0.05
N LEU A 369 13.51 -16.60 -0.14
CA LEU A 369 12.16 -16.69 -0.71
C LEU A 369 12.18 -16.79 -2.23
N ARG A 370 13.05 -16.03 -2.90
CA ARG A 370 13.21 -16.09 -4.37
C ARG A 370 13.63 -17.47 -4.85
N PHE A 371 14.49 -18.17 -4.10
CA PHE A 371 14.96 -19.51 -4.44
C PHE A 371 14.12 -20.63 -3.80
N GLU A 372 12.96 -20.32 -3.24
CA GLU A 372 12.04 -21.28 -2.58
C GLU A 372 12.69 -22.14 -1.48
N THR A 373 13.72 -21.63 -0.79
CA THR A 373 14.42 -22.34 0.29
C THR A 373 13.92 -21.99 1.69
N CYS A 374 13.11 -20.94 1.83
CA CYS A 374 12.52 -20.52 3.11
C CYS A 374 11.39 -21.46 3.55
N LYS A 375 11.53 -22.08 4.73
CA LYS A 375 10.53 -22.99 5.32
C LYS A 375 9.57 -22.25 6.26
N GLN A 376 10.03 -21.27 7.02
CA GLN A 376 9.23 -20.54 8.01
C GLN A 376 8.63 -19.25 7.43
N ILE A 377 7.81 -19.38 6.39
CA ILE A 377 7.19 -18.24 5.67
C ILE A 377 6.41 -17.33 6.62
N HIS A 378 5.67 -17.87 7.59
CA HIS A 378 4.92 -17.07 8.57
C HIS A 378 5.82 -16.14 9.42
N LYS A 379 7.03 -16.60 9.81
CA LYS A 379 7.98 -15.77 10.57
C LYS A 379 8.64 -14.73 9.66
N ALA A 380 8.99 -15.11 8.44
CA ALA A 380 9.55 -14.19 7.46
C ALA A 380 8.53 -13.06 7.15
N LEU A 381 7.26 -13.41 6.97
CA LEU A 381 6.19 -12.45 6.72
C LEU A 381 5.98 -11.50 7.90
N ASP A 382 5.91 -12.02 9.13
CA ASP A 382 5.81 -11.19 10.36
C ASP A 382 6.95 -10.17 10.47
N VAL A 383 8.17 -10.63 10.21
CA VAL A 383 9.38 -9.78 10.19
C VAL A 383 9.30 -8.71 9.13
N VAL A 384 8.89 -9.05 7.91
CA VAL A 384 8.83 -8.12 6.77
C VAL A 384 7.77 -7.06 6.99
N LEU A 385 6.55 -7.45 7.41
CA LEU A 385 5.47 -6.51 7.70
C LEU A 385 5.86 -5.56 8.83
N SER A 386 6.37 -6.10 9.94
CA SER A 386 6.85 -5.33 11.08
C SER A 386 7.95 -4.34 10.69
N ALA A 387 8.92 -4.76 9.86
CA ALA A 387 9.99 -3.90 9.39
C ALA A 387 9.45 -2.74 8.52
N MET A 388 8.56 -3.03 7.58
CA MET A 388 7.97 -2.04 6.68
C MET A 388 7.10 -1.03 7.44
N ASP A 389 6.21 -1.49 8.32
CA ASP A 389 5.34 -0.58 9.09
C ASP A 389 6.15 0.32 10.02
N LYS A 390 7.17 -0.25 10.68
CA LYS A 390 8.00 0.48 11.64
C LYS A 390 8.89 1.53 10.96
N HIS A 391 9.40 1.25 9.77
CA HIS A 391 10.36 2.10 9.07
C HIS A 391 9.78 2.68 7.78
N ILE A 392 8.57 3.22 7.85
CA ILE A 392 7.84 3.75 6.70
C ILE A 392 8.61 4.80 5.89
N ARG A 393 9.42 5.65 6.54
CA ARG A 393 10.22 6.70 5.87
C ARG A 393 11.55 6.19 5.30
N VAL A 394 11.97 4.96 5.63
CA VAL A 394 13.25 4.41 5.17
C VAL A 394 13.05 3.70 3.84
N LYS A 395 13.36 4.41 2.74
CA LYS A 395 13.21 3.94 1.36
C LYS A 395 13.76 2.53 1.14
N ASN A 396 14.98 2.25 1.59
CA ASN A 396 15.63 0.94 1.37
C ASN A 396 14.88 -0.21 2.05
N ILE A 397 14.26 0.01 3.21
CA ILE A 397 13.42 -1.01 3.85
C ILE A 397 12.15 -1.24 3.04
N GLN A 398 11.50 -0.19 2.56
CA GLN A 398 10.28 -0.33 1.77
C GLN A 398 10.54 -1.08 0.46
N ILE A 399 11.65 -0.77 -0.22
CA ILE A 399 12.07 -1.46 -1.44
C ILE A 399 12.37 -2.94 -1.18
N SER A 400 13.26 -3.25 -0.22
CA SER A 400 13.60 -4.64 0.09
C SER A 400 12.39 -5.41 0.62
N GLY A 401 11.60 -4.81 1.51
CA GLY A 401 10.40 -5.42 2.08
C GLY A 401 9.34 -5.72 1.04
N SER A 402 9.02 -4.78 0.14
CA SER A 402 8.05 -5.00 -0.94
C SER A 402 8.51 -6.07 -1.94
N ALA A 403 9.80 -6.12 -2.27
CA ALA A 403 10.36 -7.19 -3.10
C ALA A 403 10.22 -8.57 -2.42
N THR A 404 10.44 -8.64 -1.10
CA THR A 404 10.24 -9.86 -0.31
C THR A 404 8.77 -10.26 -0.25
N LEU A 405 7.85 -9.29 -0.06
CA LEU A 405 6.41 -9.54 -0.07
C LEU A 405 5.92 -10.08 -1.41
N PHE A 406 6.47 -9.61 -2.54
CA PHE A 406 6.14 -10.15 -3.86
C PHE A 406 6.37 -11.67 -3.92
N TYR A 407 7.53 -12.15 -3.48
CA TYR A 407 7.83 -13.59 -3.49
C TYR A 407 6.98 -14.38 -2.50
N ILE A 408 6.61 -13.80 -1.36
CA ILE A 408 5.66 -14.42 -0.42
C ILE A 408 4.26 -14.54 -1.06
N ALA A 409 3.77 -13.46 -1.68
CA ALA A 409 2.44 -13.42 -2.30
C ALA A 409 2.34 -14.26 -3.58
N LYS A 410 3.44 -14.38 -4.34
CA LYS A 410 3.56 -15.26 -5.51
C LYS A 410 3.69 -16.74 -5.11
N GLY A 411 4.20 -17.01 -3.90
CA GLY A 411 4.54 -18.35 -3.43
C GLY A 411 3.34 -19.31 -3.29
N ARG A 412 3.65 -20.60 -3.13
CA ARG A 412 2.67 -21.70 -3.03
C ARG A 412 1.70 -21.57 -1.84
N ASP A 413 2.10 -20.80 -0.83
CA ASP A 413 1.35 -20.62 0.41
C ASP A 413 0.30 -19.51 0.35
N LYS A 414 0.14 -18.80 -0.78
CA LYS A 414 -0.81 -17.67 -0.90
C LYS A 414 -2.26 -18.07 -0.59
N MET A 415 -2.65 -19.30 -0.90
CA MET A 415 -4.00 -19.83 -0.62
C MET A 415 -4.26 -20.02 0.88
N LYS A 416 -3.21 -20.00 1.71
CA LYS A 416 -3.30 -20.12 3.16
C LYS A 416 -3.53 -18.77 3.85
N PHE A 417 -3.54 -17.65 3.13
CA PHE A 417 -3.70 -16.33 3.73
C PHE A 417 -5.18 -16.05 4.05
N GLY A 418 -5.47 -15.87 5.34
CA GLY A 418 -6.76 -15.35 5.78
C GLY A 418 -6.99 -13.91 5.29
N VAL A 419 -8.25 -13.52 5.17
CA VAL A 419 -8.63 -12.15 4.74
C VAL A 419 -7.98 -11.06 5.59
N PRO A 420 -7.93 -11.14 6.94
CA PRO A 420 -7.23 -10.15 7.76
C PRO A 420 -5.77 -9.97 7.39
N LEU A 421 -5.04 -11.08 7.19
CA LEU A 421 -3.63 -11.05 6.79
C LEU A 421 -3.43 -10.48 5.38
N LYS A 422 -4.29 -10.85 4.41
CA LYS A 422 -4.27 -10.25 3.07
C LYS A 422 -4.42 -8.74 3.15
N ASN A 423 -5.39 -8.27 3.92
CA ASN A 423 -5.64 -6.85 4.09
C ASN A 423 -4.44 -6.16 4.77
N HIS A 424 -3.74 -6.82 5.71
CA HIS A 424 -2.53 -6.25 6.29
C HIS A 424 -1.41 -6.12 5.26
N ILE A 425 -1.13 -7.17 4.49
CA ILE A 425 -0.12 -7.13 3.42
C ILE A 425 -0.40 -5.98 2.45
N ILE A 426 -1.65 -5.88 1.97
CA ILE A 426 -2.08 -4.82 1.05
C ILE A 426 -1.93 -3.45 1.72
N HIS A 427 -2.40 -3.29 2.95
CA HIS A 427 -2.31 -2.01 3.67
C HIS A 427 -0.85 -1.54 3.88
N THR A 428 0.04 -2.43 4.31
CA THR A 428 1.47 -2.15 4.50
C THR A 428 2.16 -1.81 3.19
N LEU A 429 1.84 -2.52 2.11
CA LEU A 429 2.34 -2.23 0.78
C LEU A 429 1.91 -0.84 0.30
N LEU A 430 0.62 -0.51 0.44
CA LEU A 430 0.08 0.80 0.05
C LEU A 430 0.61 1.94 0.92
N ASN A 431 0.93 1.70 2.21
CA ASN A 431 1.65 2.67 3.04
C ASN A 431 3.02 3.01 2.41
N GLY A 432 3.79 1.98 2.06
CA GLY A 432 5.10 2.14 1.41
C GLY A 432 5.00 2.89 0.08
N MET A 433 4.06 2.48 -0.80
CA MET A 433 3.84 3.12 -2.10
C MET A 433 3.40 4.58 -1.94
N SER A 434 2.48 4.88 -1.02
CA SER A 434 2.03 6.27 -0.79
C SER A 434 3.16 7.18 -0.31
N THR A 435 4.04 6.65 0.56
CA THR A 435 5.13 7.43 1.16
C THR A 435 6.27 7.68 0.18
N HIS A 436 6.54 6.72 -0.71
CA HIS A 436 7.63 6.77 -1.71
C HIS A 436 7.07 6.76 -3.14
N LEU A 437 6.03 7.56 -3.37
CA LEU A 437 5.22 7.52 -4.59
C LEU A 437 6.01 7.80 -5.88
N THR A 438 7.09 8.57 -5.78
CA THR A 438 7.98 8.92 -6.90
C THR A 438 9.14 7.93 -7.08
N ASP A 439 9.19 6.84 -6.32
CA ASP A 439 10.25 5.84 -6.45
C ASP A 439 9.84 4.69 -7.37
N ASP A 440 10.50 4.57 -8.52
CA ASP A 440 10.19 3.57 -9.55
C ASP A 440 10.30 2.13 -9.04
N THR A 441 11.28 1.84 -8.18
CA THR A 441 11.48 0.47 -7.69
C THR A 441 10.37 0.09 -6.71
N MET A 442 10.03 0.99 -5.79
CA MET A 442 8.92 0.79 -4.85
C MET A 442 7.58 0.64 -5.59
N MET A 443 7.32 1.49 -6.58
CA MET A 443 6.09 1.42 -7.37
C MET A 443 6.00 0.14 -8.20
N ARG A 444 7.11 -0.29 -8.82
CA ARG A 444 7.20 -1.57 -9.53
C ARG A 444 6.90 -2.76 -8.62
N ASN A 445 7.57 -2.84 -7.47
CA ASN A 445 7.37 -3.94 -6.51
C ASN A 445 5.94 -3.94 -5.96
N GLY A 446 5.41 -2.75 -5.66
CA GLY A 446 4.04 -2.52 -5.24
C GLY A 446 3.01 -3.07 -6.22
N CYS A 447 3.06 -2.58 -7.47
CA CYS A 447 2.15 -3.03 -8.52
C CYS A 447 2.25 -4.54 -8.78
N LEU A 448 3.46 -5.10 -8.86
CA LEU A 448 3.68 -6.54 -9.03
C LEU A 448 3.09 -7.39 -7.91
N THR A 449 3.22 -6.93 -6.67
CA THR A 449 2.68 -7.61 -5.50
C THR A 449 1.16 -7.53 -5.47
N LEU A 450 0.57 -6.38 -5.81
CA LEU A 450 -0.89 -6.22 -5.92
C LEU A 450 -1.50 -7.16 -6.96
N CYS A 451 -0.83 -7.39 -8.10
CA CYS A 451 -1.26 -8.36 -9.11
C CYS A 451 -1.30 -9.81 -8.62
N GLN A 452 -0.76 -10.13 -7.43
CA GLN A 452 -0.86 -11.47 -6.85
C GLN A 452 -2.15 -11.70 -6.05
N PHE A 453 -2.96 -10.65 -5.85
CA PHE A 453 -4.23 -10.69 -5.13
C PHE A 453 -5.42 -10.68 -6.10
N ASN A 454 -6.61 -11.00 -5.59
CA ASN A 454 -7.83 -10.99 -6.39
C ASN A 454 -8.32 -9.55 -6.55
N ILE A 455 -8.00 -8.92 -7.68
CA ILE A 455 -8.44 -7.56 -8.00
C ILE A 455 -9.80 -7.63 -8.72
N PRO A 456 -10.80 -6.82 -8.29
CA PRO A 456 -10.75 -5.77 -7.27
C PRO A 456 -11.04 -6.23 -5.83
N GLN A 457 -11.57 -7.45 -5.62
CA GLN A 457 -12.23 -7.85 -4.37
C GLN A 457 -11.34 -7.66 -3.13
N ASP A 458 -10.07 -8.07 -3.21
CA ASP A 458 -9.12 -8.01 -2.08
C ASP A 458 -8.67 -6.57 -1.76
N VAL A 459 -8.88 -5.59 -2.65
CA VAL A 459 -8.38 -4.20 -2.48
C VAL A 459 -9.46 -3.14 -2.21
N MET A 460 -10.74 -3.50 -2.25
CA MET A 460 -11.84 -2.54 -2.11
C MET A 460 -11.83 -1.77 -0.79
N PHE A 461 -11.29 -2.34 0.29
CA PHE A 461 -11.18 -1.67 1.59
C PHE A 461 -10.20 -0.48 1.59
N GLU A 462 -9.35 -0.36 0.57
CA GLU A 462 -8.36 0.71 0.36
C GLU A 462 -8.56 1.42 -0.98
N TYR A 463 -9.74 1.29 -1.58
CA TYR A 463 -10.05 1.75 -2.92
C TYR A 463 -9.58 3.17 -3.22
N GLU A 464 -9.98 4.14 -2.39
CA GLU A 464 -9.67 5.55 -2.62
C GLU A 464 -8.17 5.83 -2.69
N ARG A 465 -7.42 5.24 -1.76
CA ARG A 465 -5.97 5.41 -1.68
C ARG A 465 -5.26 4.71 -2.82
N LEU A 466 -5.70 3.49 -3.16
CA LEU A 466 -5.15 2.75 -4.28
C LEU A 466 -5.33 3.52 -5.61
N VAL A 467 -6.53 4.05 -5.85
CA VAL A 467 -6.81 4.86 -7.05
C VAL A 467 -5.87 6.05 -7.17
N GLN A 468 -5.64 6.79 -6.07
CA GLN A 468 -4.70 7.93 -6.07
C GLN A 468 -3.27 7.50 -6.45
N ILE A 469 -2.79 6.39 -5.89
CA ILE A 469 -1.46 5.83 -6.18
C ILE A 469 -1.35 5.41 -7.65
N LEU A 470 -2.35 4.69 -8.17
CA LEU A 470 -2.36 4.19 -9.54
C LEU A 470 -2.45 5.33 -10.57
N LEU A 471 -3.29 6.33 -10.32
CA LEU A 471 -3.38 7.52 -11.17
C LEU A 471 -2.04 8.26 -11.24
N HIS A 472 -1.32 8.38 -10.12
CA HIS A 472 0.03 8.92 -10.14
C HIS A 472 0.96 8.08 -11.03
N GLY A 473 0.97 6.75 -10.85
CA GLY A 473 1.77 5.83 -11.65
C GLY A 473 1.48 5.87 -13.16
N VAL A 474 0.23 6.15 -13.55
CA VAL A 474 -0.13 6.35 -14.97
C VAL A 474 0.36 7.71 -15.48
N SER A 475 0.23 8.76 -14.68
CA SER A 475 0.50 10.16 -15.08
C SER A 475 1.99 10.55 -15.11
N TYR A 476 2.84 9.86 -14.35
CA TYR A 476 4.23 10.26 -14.15
C TYR A 476 5.10 9.90 -15.35
N ARG A 477 5.63 10.93 -16.05
CA ARG A 477 6.31 10.78 -17.34
C ARG A 477 7.61 9.96 -17.29
N GLU A 478 8.32 9.92 -16.16
CA GLU A 478 9.52 9.08 -16.05
C GLU A 478 9.18 7.60 -15.81
N GLN A 479 7.93 7.28 -15.47
CA GLN A 479 7.44 5.90 -15.29
C GLN A 479 6.94 5.28 -16.61
N GLU A 480 7.22 5.91 -17.77
CA GLU A 480 6.98 5.31 -19.09
C GLU A 480 7.59 3.91 -19.13
N GLY A 481 6.75 2.91 -19.43
CA GLY A 481 7.12 1.50 -19.46
C GLY A 481 6.32 0.63 -18.49
N PHE A 482 7.02 -0.22 -17.75
CA PHE A 482 6.41 -1.36 -17.03
C PHE A 482 5.39 -0.95 -15.95
N VAL A 483 5.69 0.09 -15.16
CA VAL A 483 4.80 0.49 -14.06
C VAL A 483 3.56 1.21 -14.57
N GLN A 484 3.70 2.12 -15.55
CA GLN A 484 2.55 2.75 -16.21
C GLN A 484 1.59 1.70 -16.76
N ARG A 485 2.13 0.65 -17.42
CA ARG A 485 1.35 -0.46 -17.95
C ARG A 485 0.58 -1.19 -16.84
N ILE A 486 1.23 -1.67 -15.78
CA ILE A 486 0.50 -2.37 -14.71
C ILE A 486 -0.52 -1.45 -14.02
N ALA A 487 -0.15 -0.19 -13.78
CA ALA A 487 -1.01 0.76 -13.10
C ALA A 487 -2.31 1.01 -13.87
N ILE A 488 -2.24 1.14 -15.20
CA ILE A 488 -3.44 1.34 -16.02
C ILE A 488 -4.31 0.08 -16.09
N TYR A 489 -3.72 -1.12 -16.15
CA TYR A 489 -4.49 -2.36 -16.10
C TYR A 489 -5.24 -2.51 -14.77
N LEU A 490 -4.55 -2.28 -13.64
CA LEU A 490 -5.18 -2.31 -12.32
C LEU A 490 -6.30 -1.27 -12.21
N LEU A 491 -6.09 -0.06 -12.74
CA LEU A 491 -7.09 1.00 -12.71
C LEU A 491 -8.31 0.66 -13.57
N ASN A 492 -8.11 0.03 -14.74
CA ASN A 492 -9.20 -0.46 -15.58
C ASN A 492 -10.03 -1.54 -14.87
N SER A 493 -9.36 -2.52 -14.24
CA SER A 493 -10.03 -3.57 -13.45
C SER A 493 -10.86 -2.99 -12.30
N LEU A 494 -10.34 -1.95 -11.63
CA LEU A 494 -11.09 -1.23 -10.59
C LEU A 494 -12.30 -0.50 -11.19
N ALA A 495 -12.11 0.25 -12.28
CA ALA A 495 -13.19 0.99 -12.94
C ALA A 495 -14.34 0.08 -13.42
N CYS A 496 -14.02 -1.15 -13.83
CA CYS A 496 -14.99 -2.14 -14.31
C CYS A 496 -15.90 -2.71 -13.20
N GLN A 497 -15.63 -2.53 -11.91
CA GLN A 497 -16.38 -3.25 -10.85
C GLN A 497 -16.98 -2.33 -9.79
N VAL A 498 -16.88 -1.02 -9.99
CA VAL A 498 -17.28 -0.01 -9.02
C VAL A 498 -18.65 0.59 -9.33
N ASP A 499 -19.30 1.13 -8.31
CA ASP A 499 -20.59 1.81 -8.42
C ASP A 499 -20.46 3.26 -8.92
N GLY A 500 -21.59 3.93 -9.16
CA GLY A 500 -21.62 5.32 -9.64
C GLY A 500 -20.92 6.33 -8.72
N ARG A 501 -20.90 6.13 -7.40
CA ARG A 501 -20.20 7.05 -6.48
C ARG A 501 -18.69 6.94 -6.62
N GLN A 502 -18.19 5.71 -6.73
CA GLN A 502 -16.78 5.43 -6.93
C GLN A 502 -16.30 5.84 -8.32
N LYS A 503 -17.11 5.66 -9.38
CA LYS A 503 -16.84 6.20 -10.73
C LYS A 503 -16.77 7.72 -10.72
N MET A 504 -17.67 8.40 -10.01
CA MET A 504 -17.63 9.85 -9.82
C MET A 504 -16.33 10.28 -9.12
N PHE A 505 -15.95 9.59 -8.05
CA PHE A 505 -14.70 9.83 -7.32
C PHE A 505 -13.45 9.67 -8.21
N LEU A 506 -13.38 8.61 -9.03
CA LEU A 506 -12.32 8.44 -10.05
C LEU A 506 -12.23 9.64 -10.99
N GLY A 507 -13.38 10.11 -11.48
CA GLY A 507 -13.47 11.29 -12.31
C GLY A 507 -13.02 12.57 -11.60
N ASP A 508 -13.40 12.76 -10.34
CA ASP A 508 -13.01 13.91 -9.51
C ASP A 508 -11.50 13.97 -9.26
N LEU A 509 -10.84 12.80 -9.17
CA LEU A 509 -9.38 12.69 -9.09
C LEU A 509 -8.66 12.92 -10.42
N GLY A 510 -9.39 13.16 -11.52
CA GLY A 510 -8.81 13.46 -12.83
C GLY A 510 -8.48 12.22 -13.66
N ALA A 511 -9.13 11.08 -13.44
CA ALA A 511 -8.91 9.88 -14.25
C ALA A 511 -9.09 10.13 -15.76
N ILE A 512 -10.19 10.79 -16.16
CA ILE A 512 -10.46 11.11 -17.57
C ILE A 512 -9.34 11.98 -18.16
N SER A 513 -8.97 13.08 -17.50
CA SER A 513 -7.89 13.96 -17.98
C SER A 513 -6.54 13.24 -18.08
N THR A 514 -6.24 12.32 -17.16
CA THR A 514 -5.00 11.53 -17.19
C THR A 514 -4.96 10.61 -18.41
N MET A 515 -6.06 9.92 -18.71
CA MET A 515 -6.15 9.05 -19.90
C MET A 515 -6.08 9.84 -21.20
N LEU A 516 -6.78 10.99 -21.28
CA LEU A 516 -6.73 11.86 -22.45
C LEU A 516 -5.33 12.41 -22.71
N ASN A 517 -4.58 12.78 -21.66
CA ASN A 517 -3.19 13.21 -21.79
C ASN A 517 -2.29 12.08 -22.31
N LEU A 518 -2.52 10.85 -21.86
CA LEU A 518 -1.79 9.67 -22.33
C LEU A 518 -2.05 9.42 -23.81
N ILE A 519 -3.32 9.45 -24.23
CA ILE A 519 -3.73 9.29 -25.63
C ILE A 519 -3.12 10.41 -26.50
N ASN A 520 -3.14 11.65 -26.02
CA ASN A 520 -2.56 12.78 -26.72
C ASN A 520 -1.04 12.62 -26.94
N ASP A 521 -0.30 12.11 -25.94
CA ASP A 521 1.12 11.78 -26.09
C ASP A 521 1.35 10.74 -27.19
N ARG A 522 0.59 9.64 -27.16
CA ARG A 522 0.67 8.55 -28.15
C ARG A 522 0.33 9.01 -29.57
N LEU A 523 -0.72 9.82 -29.72
CA LEU A 523 -1.08 10.46 -31.00
C LEU A 523 0.02 11.40 -31.50
N SER A 524 0.61 12.22 -30.62
CA SER A 524 1.69 13.15 -30.97
C SER A 524 2.95 12.42 -31.45
N ARG A 525 3.24 11.26 -30.84
CA ARG A 525 4.38 10.39 -31.17
C ARG A 525 4.09 9.42 -32.31
N ARG A 526 2.82 9.29 -32.73
CA ARG A 526 2.32 8.30 -33.71
C ARG A 526 2.64 6.86 -33.29
N VAL A 527 2.51 6.57 -32.00
CA VAL A 527 2.71 5.23 -31.43
C VAL A 527 1.37 4.69 -30.96
N PHE A 528 1.12 3.42 -31.27
CA PHE A 528 0.02 2.64 -30.69
C PHE A 528 0.61 1.54 -29.82
N ASP A 529 0.12 1.43 -28.59
CA ASP A 529 0.47 0.39 -27.63
C ASP A 529 -0.79 -0.04 -26.86
N ASP A 530 -0.66 -1.14 -26.11
CA ASP A 530 -1.73 -1.68 -25.25
C ASP A 530 -2.18 -0.66 -24.19
N VAL A 531 -1.27 0.19 -23.71
CA VAL A 531 -1.57 1.25 -22.74
C VAL A 531 -2.61 2.24 -23.31
N MET A 532 -2.48 2.64 -24.57
CA MET A 532 -3.45 3.51 -25.23
C MET A 532 -4.83 2.86 -25.33
N GLU A 533 -4.88 1.57 -25.66
CA GLU A 533 -6.13 0.82 -25.75
C GLU A 533 -6.82 0.70 -24.38
N VAL A 534 -6.06 0.33 -23.35
CA VAL A 534 -6.55 0.24 -21.96
C VAL A 534 -6.97 1.60 -21.42
N ALA A 535 -6.35 2.70 -21.87
CA ALA A 535 -6.78 4.06 -21.50
C ALA A 535 -8.20 4.36 -21.99
N TRP A 536 -8.52 3.99 -23.24
CA TRP A 536 -9.89 4.08 -23.77
C TRP A 536 -10.86 3.17 -23.03
N SER A 537 -10.47 1.91 -22.79
CA SER A 537 -11.28 0.97 -21.99
C SER A 537 -11.56 1.50 -20.58
N THR A 538 -10.57 2.11 -19.94
CA THR A 538 -10.71 2.70 -18.60
C THR A 538 -11.69 3.87 -18.63
N MET A 539 -11.59 4.77 -19.61
CA MET A 539 -12.55 5.87 -19.74
C MET A 539 -13.96 5.37 -20.08
N TRP A 540 -14.10 4.32 -20.89
CA TRP A 540 -15.39 3.68 -21.15
C TRP A 540 -16.05 3.22 -19.85
N ASN A 541 -15.31 2.50 -19.00
CA ASN A 541 -15.79 2.05 -17.69
C ASN A 541 -16.14 3.21 -16.73
N VAL A 542 -15.35 4.30 -16.74
CA VAL A 542 -15.55 5.45 -15.85
C VAL A 542 -16.71 6.37 -16.30
N THR A 543 -17.05 6.37 -17.59
CA THR A 543 -18.16 7.16 -18.16
C THR A 543 -19.52 6.46 -18.04
N ASP A 544 -19.51 5.14 -17.95
CA ASP A 544 -20.72 4.31 -17.82
C ASP A 544 -21.61 4.77 -16.64
N GLU A 545 -22.88 5.04 -16.93
CA GLU A 545 -23.90 5.58 -16.00
C GLU A 545 -23.48 6.89 -15.28
N THR A 546 -22.51 7.64 -15.81
CA THR A 546 -21.90 8.78 -15.11
C THR A 546 -21.81 10.03 -15.99
N ALA A 547 -22.91 10.77 -16.08
CA ALA A 547 -23.05 11.93 -16.96
C ALA A 547 -21.94 13.00 -16.81
N LYS A 548 -21.48 13.25 -15.57
CA LYS A 548 -20.39 14.22 -15.33
C LYS A 548 -19.06 13.76 -15.91
N ASN A 549 -18.79 12.46 -15.93
CA ASN A 549 -17.58 11.91 -16.54
C ASN A 549 -17.66 11.96 -18.07
N CYS A 550 -18.85 11.74 -18.65
CA CYS A 550 -19.08 11.98 -20.08
C CYS A 550 -18.83 13.44 -20.45
N GLU A 551 -19.27 14.39 -19.63
CA GLU A 551 -19.02 15.82 -19.82
C GLU A 551 -17.51 16.14 -19.76
N ARG A 552 -16.79 15.59 -18.76
CA ARG A 552 -15.32 15.72 -18.64
C ARG A 552 -14.57 15.23 -19.87
N PHE A 553 -15.02 14.13 -20.48
CA PHE A 553 -14.44 13.61 -21.72
C PHE A 553 -14.57 14.63 -22.86
N LEU A 554 -15.76 15.20 -23.05
CA LEU A 554 -15.99 16.19 -24.10
C LEU A 554 -15.23 17.50 -23.82
N ASP A 555 -15.19 17.95 -22.56
CA ASP A 555 -14.44 19.15 -22.15
C ASP A 555 -12.93 18.99 -22.34
N GLY A 556 -12.42 17.76 -22.18
CA GLY A 556 -11.03 17.39 -22.39
C GLY A 556 -10.62 17.23 -23.86
N ARG A 557 -11.47 17.62 -24.83
CA ARG A 557 -11.25 17.42 -26.27
C ARG A 557 -11.23 15.95 -26.71
N GLY A 558 -11.94 15.08 -25.97
CA GLY A 558 -12.02 13.65 -26.25
C GLY A 558 -12.39 13.31 -27.69
N MET A 559 -13.28 14.09 -28.32
CA MET A 559 -13.66 13.90 -29.72
C MET A 559 -12.55 14.21 -30.73
N GLU A 560 -11.67 15.19 -30.44
CA GLU A 560 -10.50 15.45 -31.30
C GLU A 560 -9.55 14.25 -31.28
N TYR A 561 -9.37 13.65 -30.10
CA TYR A 561 -8.53 12.46 -29.94
C TYR A 561 -9.13 11.22 -30.59
N PHE A 562 -10.46 11.04 -30.51
CA PHE A 562 -11.18 9.99 -31.24
C PHE A 562 -10.89 10.05 -32.75
N LEU A 563 -11.07 11.22 -33.38
CA LEU A 563 -10.78 11.41 -34.80
C LEU A 563 -9.30 11.19 -35.13
N GLY A 564 -8.40 11.65 -34.25
CA GLY A 564 -6.97 11.42 -34.38
C GLY A 564 -6.61 9.92 -34.37
N CYS A 565 -7.24 9.14 -33.49
CA CYS A 565 -7.05 7.69 -33.39
C CYS A 565 -7.56 6.98 -34.64
N LEU A 566 -8.79 7.29 -35.09
CA LEU A 566 -9.36 6.73 -36.32
C LEU A 566 -8.46 6.96 -37.53
N LYS A 567 -7.93 8.18 -37.67
CA LYS A 567 -7.09 8.56 -38.80
C LYS A 567 -5.72 7.88 -38.77
N LEU A 568 -5.09 7.77 -37.61
CA LEU A 568 -3.74 7.23 -37.47
C LEU A 568 -3.71 5.71 -37.33
N PHE A 569 -4.75 5.11 -36.75
CA PHE A 569 -4.80 3.70 -36.37
C PHE A 569 -6.12 3.02 -36.84
N PRO A 570 -6.49 3.09 -38.13
CA PRO A 570 -7.77 2.59 -38.63
C PRO A 570 -7.93 1.07 -38.56
N GLU A 571 -6.83 0.32 -38.50
CA GLU A 571 -6.81 -1.16 -38.48
C GLU A 571 -6.77 -1.73 -37.05
N ARG A 572 -7.08 -0.93 -36.03
CA ARG A 572 -7.07 -1.35 -34.62
C ARG A 572 -8.48 -1.56 -34.11
N ASP A 573 -9.01 -2.76 -34.37
CA ASP A 573 -10.39 -3.14 -34.07
C ASP A 573 -10.75 -2.98 -32.58
N ASP A 574 -9.93 -3.48 -31.66
CA ASP A 574 -10.16 -3.36 -30.20
C ASP A 574 -10.15 -1.91 -29.70
N LEU A 575 -9.22 -1.10 -30.21
CA LEU A 575 -9.16 0.33 -29.92
C LEU A 575 -10.46 1.01 -30.37
N LEU A 576 -10.91 0.71 -31.59
CA LEU A 576 -12.12 1.28 -32.16
C LEU A 576 -13.37 0.85 -31.38
N ARG A 577 -13.48 -0.42 -31.00
CA ARG A 577 -14.56 -0.90 -30.12
C ARG A 577 -14.58 -0.13 -28.81
N ASN A 578 -13.45 0.01 -28.11
CA ASN A 578 -13.39 0.72 -26.84
C ASN A 578 -13.76 2.21 -26.98
N MET A 579 -13.31 2.86 -28.05
CA MET A 579 -13.70 4.24 -28.37
C MET A 579 -15.21 4.37 -28.60
N MET A 580 -15.79 3.46 -29.38
CA MET A 580 -17.21 3.49 -29.70
C MET A 580 -18.10 3.17 -28.50
N GLY A 581 -17.68 2.24 -27.64
CA GLY A 581 -18.38 1.95 -26.38
C GLY A 581 -18.47 3.18 -25.47
N LEU A 582 -17.37 3.93 -25.33
CA LEU A 582 -17.37 5.21 -24.59
C LEU A 582 -18.35 6.22 -25.21
N LEU A 583 -18.35 6.36 -26.53
CA LEU A 583 -19.25 7.29 -27.22
C LEU A 583 -20.72 6.89 -27.11
N GLY A 584 -21.01 5.60 -27.00
CA GLY A 584 -22.32 5.08 -26.59
C GLY A 584 -22.78 5.74 -25.29
N ASN A 585 -21.98 5.62 -24.22
CA ASN A 585 -22.28 6.21 -22.91
C ASN A 585 -22.45 7.74 -22.97
N VAL A 586 -21.66 8.44 -23.80
CA VAL A 586 -21.80 9.90 -23.98
C VAL A 586 -23.12 10.23 -24.68
N ALA A 587 -23.50 9.47 -25.70
CA ALA A 587 -24.73 9.67 -26.45
C ALA A 587 -25.98 9.38 -25.61
N GLU A 588 -25.91 8.50 -24.62
CA GLU A 588 -27.01 8.26 -23.68
C GLU A 588 -27.40 9.53 -22.90
N VAL A 589 -26.43 10.41 -22.60
CA VAL A 589 -26.64 11.67 -21.85
C VAL A 589 -27.25 12.74 -22.75
N LYS A 590 -28.54 12.99 -22.59
CA LYS A 590 -29.33 13.92 -23.40
C LYS A 590 -28.73 15.31 -23.50
N GLU A 591 -28.23 15.86 -22.40
CA GLU A 591 -27.69 17.22 -22.33
C GLU A 591 -26.39 17.38 -23.14
N LEU A 592 -25.69 16.27 -23.43
CA LEU A 592 -24.41 16.28 -24.15
C LEU A 592 -24.57 16.04 -25.66
N ARG A 593 -25.67 15.44 -26.13
CA ARG A 593 -25.93 15.16 -27.55
C ARG A 593 -25.77 16.36 -28.48
N PRO A 594 -26.17 17.60 -28.12
CA PRO A 594 -25.93 18.76 -28.97
C PRO A 594 -24.45 19.01 -29.29
N ARG A 595 -23.53 18.57 -28.41
CA ARG A 595 -22.08 18.68 -28.64
C ARG A 595 -21.55 17.64 -29.63
N LEU A 596 -22.30 16.55 -29.85
CA LEU A 596 -21.99 15.53 -30.87
C LEU A 596 -22.57 15.87 -32.24
N MET A 597 -23.50 16.83 -32.33
CA MET A 597 -24.18 17.25 -33.57
C MET A 597 -23.27 18.15 -34.44
N THR A 598 -22.20 17.58 -34.99
CA THR A 598 -21.29 18.25 -35.92
C THR A 598 -21.21 17.49 -37.24
N HIS A 599 -20.91 18.19 -38.34
CA HIS A 599 -20.75 17.54 -39.65
C HIS A 599 -19.72 16.41 -39.59
N GLU A 600 -18.58 16.66 -38.94
CA GLU A 600 -17.47 15.71 -38.86
C GLU A 600 -17.88 14.46 -38.07
N PHE A 601 -18.40 14.60 -36.85
CA PHE A 601 -18.74 13.44 -36.01
C PHE A 601 -19.88 12.60 -36.58
N ILE A 602 -20.94 13.24 -37.07
CA ILE A 602 -22.08 12.48 -37.63
C ILE A 602 -21.70 11.79 -38.94
N THR A 603 -20.79 12.37 -39.74
CA THR A 603 -20.24 11.68 -40.92
C THR A 603 -19.52 10.41 -40.50
N GLU A 604 -18.58 10.51 -39.55
CA GLU A 604 -17.82 9.35 -39.05
C GLU A 604 -18.73 8.27 -38.44
N PHE A 605 -19.69 8.63 -37.59
CA PHE A 605 -20.63 7.65 -37.04
C PHE A 605 -21.48 6.99 -38.14
N SER A 606 -21.89 7.75 -39.15
CA SER A 606 -22.65 7.20 -40.26
C SER A 606 -21.79 6.25 -41.10
N ASP A 607 -20.49 6.51 -41.27
CA ASP A 607 -19.58 5.67 -42.02
C ASP A 607 -19.22 4.37 -41.27
N LEU A 608 -19.10 4.44 -39.95
CA LEU A 608 -18.89 3.28 -39.09
C LEU A 608 -20.06 2.29 -39.08
N LEU A 609 -21.25 2.66 -39.55
CA LEU A 609 -22.39 1.73 -39.73
C LEU A 609 -22.08 0.59 -40.71
N ASP A 610 -21.16 0.82 -41.65
CA ASP A 610 -20.75 -0.17 -42.64
C ASP A 610 -19.49 -0.95 -42.20
N SER A 611 -18.99 -0.69 -40.98
CA SER A 611 -17.84 -1.39 -40.42
C SER A 611 -18.18 -2.84 -40.06
N SER A 612 -17.28 -3.75 -40.46
CA SER A 612 -17.25 -5.16 -40.05
C SER A 612 -16.10 -5.47 -39.08
N SER A 613 -15.50 -4.42 -38.49
CA SER A 613 -14.44 -4.50 -37.49
C SER A 613 -14.98 -5.08 -36.19
N ASP A 614 -14.26 -6.06 -35.63
CA ASP A 614 -14.68 -6.83 -34.45
C ASP A 614 -16.11 -7.41 -34.55
N GLY A 615 -16.41 -8.02 -35.70
CA GLY A 615 -17.74 -8.55 -36.00
C GLY A 615 -18.75 -7.43 -36.27
N ILE A 616 -19.76 -7.30 -35.39
CA ILE A 616 -20.78 -6.25 -35.49
C ILE A 616 -20.59 -5.14 -34.45
N GLU A 617 -19.57 -5.22 -33.60
CA GLU A 617 -19.43 -4.35 -32.42
C GLU A 617 -19.37 -2.87 -32.75
N VAL A 618 -18.51 -2.50 -33.70
CA VAL A 618 -18.31 -1.11 -34.08
C VAL A 618 -19.56 -0.53 -34.75
N SER A 619 -20.15 -1.26 -35.71
CA SER A 619 -21.36 -0.80 -36.40
C SER A 619 -22.59 -0.79 -35.48
N TYR A 620 -22.68 -1.73 -34.54
CA TYR A 620 -23.72 -1.76 -33.51
C TYR A 620 -23.65 -0.54 -32.60
N ASN A 621 -22.47 -0.20 -32.08
CA ASN A 621 -22.28 0.96 -31.22
C ASN A 621 -22.49 2.27 -31.99
N ALA A 622 -22.04 2.36 -33.24
CA ALA A 622 -22.29 3.52 -34.10
C ALA A 622 -23.79 3.76 -34.31
N ALA A 623 -24.55 2.69 -34.58
CA ALA A 623 -26.00 2.77 -34.67
C ALA A 623 -26.66 3.20 -33.34
N GLY A 624 -26.13 2.73 -32.21
CA GLY A 624 -26.60 3.15 -30.87
C GLY A 624 -26.40 4.64 -30.61
N VAL A 625 -25.20 5.14 -30.89
CA VAL A 625 -24.87 6.58 -30.82
C VAL A 625 -25.84 7.39 -31.69
N LEU A 626 -26.04 6.98 -32.94
CA LEU A 626 -26.94 7.65 -33.87
C LEU A 626 -28.41 7.55 -33.43
N ALA A 627 -28.84 6.42 -32.87
CA ALA A 627 -30.19 6.23 -32.37
C ALA A 627 -30.47 7.18 -31.19
N HIS A 628 -29.53 7.33 -30.25
CA HIS A 628 -29.67 8.28 -29.15
C HIS A 628 -29.70 9.73 -29.64
N ILE A 629 -28.80 10.12 -30.55
CA ILE A 629 -28.79 11.48 -31.13
C ILE A 629 -30.10 11.76 -31.89
N ALA A 630 -30.55 10.83 -32.75
CA ALA A 630 -31.77 11.01 -33.54
C ALA A 630 -33.06 10.96 -32.71
N SER A 631 -32.99 10.45 -31.47
CA SER A 631 -34.11 10.43 -30.53
C SER A 631 -34.49 11.81 -29.99
N ASP A 632 -33.61 12.83 -30.13
CA ASP A 632 -33.94 14.22 -29.76
C ASP A 632 -34.92 14.89 -30.75
N GLY A 633 -35.20 14.22 -31.87
CA GLY A 633 -36.15 14.67 -32.89
C GLY A 633 -35.51 15.45 -34.03
N GLU A 634 -36.32 15.85 -35.00
CA GLU A 634 -35.84 16.50 -36.23
C GLU A 634 -35.21 17.88 -35.97
N ALA A 635 -35.81 18.67 -35.06
CA ALA A 635 -35.32 20.01 -34.74
C ALA A 635 -33.91 20.02 -34.11
N ALA A 636 -33.50 18.91 -33.48
CA ALA A 636 -32.16 18.76 -32.91
C ALA A 636 -31.09 18.43 -33.97
N TRP A 637 -31.49 18.05 -35.19
CA TRP A 637 -30.57 17.76 -36.28
C TRP A 637 -30.12 19.04 -37.00
N THR A 638 -29.17 19.76 -36.39
CA THR A 638 -28.81 21.13 -36.80
C THR A 638 -27.81 21.21 -37.96
N ILE A 639 -27.32 20.07 -38.47
CA ILE A 639 -26.33 20.01 -39.56
C ILE A 639 -27.00 19.77 -40.92
N ALA A 640 -26.43 20.34 -41.98
CA ALA A 640 -26.94 20.17 -43.35
C ALA A 640 -26.53 18.83 -43.99
N LYS A 641 -25.33 18.33 -43.66
CA LYS A 641 -24.79 17.06 -44.17
C LYS A 641 -24.06 16.32 -43.02
N PRO A 642 -24.18 14.98 -42.95
CA PRO A 642 -25.15 14.16 -43.69
C PRO A 642 -26.60 14.49 -43.26
N THR A 643 -27.56 14.29 -44.17
CA THR A 643 -28.97 14.57 -43.88
C THR A 643 -29.52 13.54 -42.89
N ARG A 644 -30.39 13.95 -41.98
CA ARG A 644 -31.08 13.06 -41.02
C ARG A 644 -31.66 11.81 -41.69
N GLN A 645 -32.40 11.99 -42.79
CA GLN A 645 -33.05 10.89 -43.50
C GLN A 645 -32.03 9.87 -44.04
N SER A 646 -30.94 10.33 -44.66
CA SER A 646 -29.87 9.46 -45.16
C SER A 646 -29.23 8.62 -44.03
N VAL A 647 -28.97 9.24 -42.87
CA VAL A 647 -28.37 8.52 -41.74
C VAL A 647 -29.34 7.49 -41.16
N LEU A 648 -30.61 7.86 -40.98
CA LEU A 648 -31.64 6.92 -40.50
C LEU A 648 -31.84 5.73 -41.45
N GLN A 649 -31.76 5.96 -42.75
CA GLN A 649 -31.82 4.89 -43.74
C GLN A 649 -30.63 3.94 -43.61
N ARG A 650 -29.38 4.47 -43.58
CA ARG A 650 -28.17 3.66 -43.38
C ARG A 650 -28.22 2.88 -42.06
N MET A 651 -28.79 3.46 -41.01
CA MET A 651 -28.93 2.80 -39.72
C MET A 651 -29.85 1.56 -39.82
N VAL A 652 -30.97 1.66 -40.52
CA VAL A 652 -31.86 0.50 -40.76
C VAL A 652 -31.17 -0.56 -41.63
N GLU A 653 -30.47 -0.13 -42.68
CA GLU A 653 -29.70 -1.03 -43.54
C GLU A 653 -28.63 -1.79 -42.72
N ALA A 654 -27.97 -1.13 -41.77
CA ALA A 654 -27.01 -1.78 -40.87
C ALA A 654 -27.68 -2.78 -39.93
N ILE A 655 -28.78 -2.39 -39.27
CA ILE A 655 -29.51 -3.25 -38.32
C ILE A 655 -29.97 -4.56 -38.98
N GLU A 656 -30.49 -4.49 -40.21
CA GLU A 656 -30.98 -5.67 -40.93
C GLU A 656 -29.85 -6.54 -41.52
N ARG A 657 -28.60 -6.06 -41.57
CA ARG A 657 -27.45 -6.88 -41.99
C ARG A 657 -26.92 -7.78 -40.88
N TRP A 658 -27.15 -7.44 -39.62
CA TRP A 658 -26.58 -8.20 -38.50
C TRP A 658 -27.31 -9.53 -38.26
N ASP A 659 -26.54 -10.58 -37.96
CA ASP A 659 -27.11 -11.82 -37.45
C ASP A 659 -27.61 -11.61 -36.01
N LEU A 660 -28.88 -11.94 -35.76
CA LEU A 660 -29.48 -11.88 -34.43
C LEU A 660 -28.79 -12.81 -33.43
N SER A 661 -28.03 -13.80 -33.90
CA SER A 661 -27.26 -14.75 -33.10
C SER A 661 -25.82 -14.30 -32.84
N ALA A 662 -25.40 -13.15 -33.38
CA ALA A 662 -24.05 -12.65 -33.19
C ALA A 662 -23.73 -12.43 -31.71
N GLU A 663 -22.63 -13.02 -31.26
CA GLU A 663 -22.07 -12.79 -29.93
C GLU A 663 -21.40 -11.42 -29.88
N ARG A 664 -21.44 -10.80 -28.69
CA ARG A 664 -20.92 -9.45 -28.46
C ARG A 664 -20.24 -9.34 -27.11
N ASN A 665 -19.08 -8.70 -27.08
CA ASN A 665 -18.32 -8.35 -25.90
C ASN A 665 -18.83 -7.05 -25.26
N ILE A 666 -20.14 -7.00 -24.98
CA ILE A 666 -20.82 -5.90 -24.29
C ILE A 666 -21.56 -6.44 -23.07
N ASN A 667 -21.33 -5.80 -21.92
CA ASN A 667 -21.94 -6.14 -20.65
C ASN A 667 -22.87 -5.02 -20.17
N TYR A 668 -24.15 -5.10 -20.51
CA TYR A 668 -25.15 -4.16 -20.01
C TYR A 668 -25.47 -4.41 -18.53
N ARG A 669 -25.32 -3.36 -17.72
CA ARG A 669 -25.74 -3.33 -16.30
C ARG A 669 -27.18 -2.88 -16.13
N SER A 670 -27.60 -1.97 -17.00
CA SER A 670 -28.97 -1.48 -17.10
C SER A 670 -29.41 -1.43 -18.56
N PHE A 671 -30.70 -1.62 -18.80
CA PHE A 671 -31.37 -1.37 -20.07
C PHE A 671 -32.15 -0.05 -20.08
N GLU A 672 -32.13 0.77 -19.03
CA GLU A 672 -32.86 2.04 -19.00
C GLU A 672 -32.60 2.92 -20.25
N PRO A 673 -31.36 3.10 -20.74
CA PRO A 673 -31.12 3.88 -21.96
C PRO A 673 -31.75 3.26 -23.21
N ILE A 674 -31.66 1.93 -23.36
CA ILE A 674 -32.26 1.19 -24.49
C ILE A 674 -33.78 1.23 -24.43
N LEU A 675 -34.37 0.98 -23.25
CA LEU A 675 -35.80 1.02 -23.00
C LEU A 675 -36.38 2.43 -23.22
N GLY A 676 -35.60 3.47 -22.91
CA GLY A 676 -35.96 4.86 -23.21
C GLY A 676 -36.23 5.10 -24.70
N LEU A 677 -35.49 4.45 -25.59
CA LEU A 677 -35.67 4.57 -27.04
C LEU A 677 -36.92 3.87 -27.57
N ILE A 678 -37.46 2.88 -26.86
CA ILE A 678 -38.71 2.19 -27.26
C ILE A 678 -39.88 3.18 -27.33
N ARG A 679 -39.87 4.26 -26.54
CA ARG A 679 -40.92 5.30 -26.56
C ARG A 679 -40.75 6.35 -27.65
N CYS A 680 -39.73 6.23 -28.50
CA CYS A 680 -39.40 7.21 -29.54
C CYS A 680 -40.25 7.03 -30.82
N TYR A 681 -41.56 7.26 -30.73
CA TYR A 681 -42.48 7.04 -31.87
C TYR A 681 -42.27 7.99 -33.06
N HIS A 682 -41.72 9.19 -32.83
CA HIS A 682 -41.42 10.12 -33.92
C HIS A 682 -40.18 9.71 -34.74
N THR A 683 -39.38 8.75 -34.27
CA THR A 683 -38.22 8.20 -35.00
C THR A 683 -38.19 6.67 -34.88
N PRO A 684 -39.02 5.94 -35.65
CA PRO A 684 -39.14 4.48 -35.52
C PRO A 684 -37.82 3.70 -35.69
N GLN A 685 -36.85 4.25 -36.42
CA GLN A 685 -35.53 3.64 -36.58
C GLN A 685 -34.75 3.58 -35.26
N CYS A 686 -34.97 4.52 -34.32
CA CYS A 686 -34.39 4.46 -32.97
C CYS A 686 -34.99 3.28 -32.19
N GLN A 687 -36.31 3.08 -32.29
CA GLN A 687 -36.98 1.92 -31.71
C GLN A 687 -36.43 0.63 -32.33
N HIS A 688 -36.12 0.63 -33.63
CA HIS A 688 -35.54 -0.53 -34.31
C HIS A 688 -34.24 -1.02 -33.71
N TRP A 689 -33.29 -0.10 -33.51
CA TRP A 689 -32.03 -0.44 -32.89
C TRP A 689 -32.24 -1.00 -31.48
N ALA A 690 -33.10 -0.34 -30.68
CA ALA A 690 -33.35 -0.73 -29.30
C ALA A 690 -33.99 -2.13 -29.19
N VAL A 691 -35.02 -2.41 -29.99
CA VAL A 691 -35.70 -3.70 -29.98
C VAL A 691 -34.81 -4.80 -30.57
N TRP A 692 -34.02 -4.50 -31.61
CA TRP A 692 -33.04 -5.44 -32.13
C TRP A 692 -31.98 -5.79 -31.07
N ALA A 693 -31.48 -4.79 -30.34
CA ALA A 693 -30.50 -5.00 -29.27
C ALA A 693 -31.04 -5.95 -28.19
N LEU A 694 -32.28 -5.73 -27.74
CA LEU A 694 -32.94 -6.62 -26.77
C LEU A 694 -33.17 -8.01 -27.36
N ALA A 695 -33.56 -8.12 -28.64
CA ALA A 695 -33.81 -9.40 -29.30
C ALA A 695 -32.53 -10.23 -29.42
N ASN A 696 -31.39 -9.61 -29.77
CA ASN A 696 -30.09 -10.27 -29.78
C ASN A 696 -29.66 -10.68 -28.36
N LEU A 697 -29.68 -9.77 -27.38
CA LEU A 697 -29.19 -10.06 -26.02
C LEU A 697 -30.00 -11.16 -25.33
N THR A 698 -31.32 -11.14 -25.48
CA THR A 698 -32.19 -12.20 -24.92
C THR A 698 -32.09 -13.52 -25.67
N LYS A 699 -31.60 -13.53 -26.92
CA LYS A 699 -31.32 -14.76 -27.67
C LYS A 699 -29.98 -15.38 -27.26
N VAL A 700 -28.93 -14.57 -27.21
CA VAL A 700 -27.55 -15.03 -27.01
C VAL A 700 -27.26 -15.31 -25.53
N TYR A 701 -27.75 -14.46 -24.61
CA TYR A 701 -27.56 -14.63 -23.17
C TYR A 701 -28.89 -14.54 -22.40
N PRO A 702 -29.83 -15.47 -22.64
CA PRO A 702 -31.21 -15.41 -22.14
C PRO A 702 -31.30 -15.33 -20.61
N THR A 703 -30.48 -16.13 -19.90
CA THR A 703 -30.55 -16.22 -18.43
C THR A 703 -30.33 -14.88 -17.73
N LYS A 704 -29.40 -14.07 -18.25
CA LYS A 704 -29.06 -12.76 -17.69
C LYS A 704 -30.03 -11.69 -18.19
N TYR A 705 -30.16 -11.56 -19.50
CA TYR A 705 -30.79 -10.37 -20.07
C TYR A 705 -32.32 -10.45 -20.11
N CYS A 706 -32.94 -11.64 -20.16
CA CYS A 706 -34.40 -11.74 -19.96
C CYS A 706 -34.81 -11.26 -18.56
N ARG A 707 -34.04 -11.61 -17.52
CA ARG A 707 -34.28 -11.13 -16.15
C ARG A 707 -34.14 -9.62 -16.06
N LEU A 708 -33.13 -9.03 -16.71
CA LEU A 708 -32.94 -7.58 -16.71
C LEU A 708 -34.09 -6.85 -17.41
N VAL A 709 -34.55 -7.36 -18.57
CA VAL A 709 -35.75 -6.84 -19.26
C VAL A 709 -36.98 -6.86 -18.36
N GLU A 710 -37.19 -7.93 -17.60
CA GLU A 710 -38.33 -8.04 -16.68
C GLU A 710 -38.21 -7.08 -15.50
N GLN A 711 -37.04 -7.02 -14.86
CA GLN A 711 -36.77 -6.16 -13.69
C GLN A 711 -36.95 -4.68 -14.01
N GLU A 712 -36.55 -4.25 -15.21
CA GLU A 712 -36.66 -2.86 -15.66
C GLU A 712 -37.95 -2.57 -16.44
N ARG A 713 -38.97 -3.44 -16.31
CA ARG A 713 -40.32 -3.27 -16.92
C ARG A 713 -40.33 -3.23 -18.46
N GLY A 714 -39.30 -3.75 -19.11
CA GLY A 714 -39.22 -3.83 -20.57
C GLY A 714 -40.30 -4.70 -21.20
N VAL A 715 -40.79 -5.74 -20.51
CA VAL A 715 -41.92 -6.58 -20.98
C VAL A 715 -43.18 -5.75 -21.26
N GLN A 716 -43.51 -4.79 -20.37
CA GLN A 716 -44.68 -3.93 -20.53
C GLN A 716 -44.51 -2.99 -21.71
N LEU A 717 -43.34 -2.36 -21.83
CA LEU A 717 -43.01 -1.45 -22.93
C LEU A 717 -43.08 -2.15 -24.30
N LEU A 718 -42.63 -3.40 -24.38
CA LEU A 718 -42.67 -4.18 -25.62
C LEU A 718 -44.09 -4.61 -25.99
N GLN A 719 -44.96 -4.87 -25.01
CA GLN A 719 -46.38 -5.14 -25.27
C GLN A 719 -47.09 -3.89 -25.82
N GLU A 720 -46.89 -2.74 -25.17
CA GLU A 720 -47.40 -1.44 -25.63
C GLU A 720 -46.92 -1.13 -27.07
N LEU A 721 -45.66 -1.41 -27.38
CA LEU A 721 -45.09 -1.22 -28.72
C LEU A 721 -45.77 -2.10 -29.79
N ILE A 722 -46.12 -3.35 -29.45
CA ILE A 722 -46.78 -4.27 -30.39
C ILE A 722 -48.23 -3.83 -30.67
N GLU A 723 -48.92 -3.33 -29.66
CA GLU A 723 -50.30 -2.87 -29.76
C GLU A 723 -50.44 -1.53 -30.52
N ASP A 724 -49.42 -0.67 -30.48
CA ASP A 724 -49.43 0.62 -31.17
C ASP A 724 -49.45 0.46 -32.71
N PRO A 725 -50.25 1.23 -33.47
CA PRO A 725 -50.33 1.12 -34.93
C PRO A 725 -49.14 1.74 -35.69
N GLN A 726 -48.32 2.60 -35.07
CA GLN A 726 -47.25 3.35 -35.75
C GLN A 726 -46.01 2.49 -36.07
N PRO A 727 -45.53 1.60 -35.19
CA PRO A 727 -44.42 0.69 -35.50
C PRO A 727 -44.67 -0.21 -36.72
N TYR A 728 -43.65 -0.34 -37.58
CA TYR A 728 -43.72 -1.23 -38.75
C TYR A 728 -43.57 -2.72 -38.37
N PRO A 729 -44.03 -3.65 -39.23
CA PRO A 729 -44.17 -5.07 -38.87
C PRO A 729 -42.91 -5.74 -38.32
N ARG A 730 -41.76 -5.47 -38.94
CA ARG A 730 -40.46 -6.03 -38.54
C ARG A 730 -40.08 -5.66 -37.10
N LEU A 731 -40.42 -4.45 -36.65
CA LEU A 731 -40.20 -4.04 -35.27
C LEU A 731 -41.02 -4.88 -34.28
N LYS A 732 -42.29 -5.12 -34.62
CA LYS A 732 -43.20 -5.93 -33.80
C LYS A 732 -42.75 -7.40 -33.75
N GLU A 733 -42.20 -7.92 -34.85
CA GLU A 733 -41.61 -9.25 -34.91
C GLU A 733 -40.44 -9.39 -33.92
N LEU A 734 -39.48 -8.45 -33.95
CA LEU A 734 -38.34 -8.44 -33.03
C LEU A 734 -38.79 -8.31 -31.56
N ALA A 735 -39.79 -7.46 -31.28
CA ALA A 735 -40.37 -7.34 -29.94
C ALA A 735 -41.01 -8.65 -29.48
N GLN A 736 -41.70 -9.36 -30.37
CA GLN A 736 -42.30 -10.65 -30.06
C GLN A 736 -41.23 -11.73 -29.80
N ILE A 737 -40.07 -11.67 -30.46
CA ILE A 737 -38.92 -12.54 -30.16
C ILE A 737 -38.46 -12.34 -28.71
N VAL A 738 -38.24 -11.10 -28.28
CA VAL A 738 -37.83 -10.78 -26.90
C VAL A 738 -38.84 -11.33 -25.88
N LEU A 739 -40.14 -11.06 -26.10
CA LEU A 739 -41.21 -11.53 -25.22
C LEU A 739 -41.27 -13.06 -25.15
N THR A 740 -40.98 -13.74 -26.26
CA THR A 740 -40.95 -15.21 -26.31
C THR A 740 -39.79 -15.76 -25.48
N HIS A 741 -38.59 -15.19 -25.61
CA HIS A 741 -37.43 -15.58 -24.81
C HIS A 741 -37.63 -15.35 -23.31
N CYS A 742 -38.29 -14.24 -22.92
CA CYS A 742 -38.59 -13.97 -21.51
C CYS A 742 -39.59 -14.98 -20.95
N ARG A 743 -40.65 -15.31 -21.72
CA ARG A 743 -41.64 -16.33 -21.33
C ARG A 743 -41.03 -17.72 -21.19
N SER A 744 -40.17 -18.14 -22.12
CA SER A 744 -39.53 -19.46 -22.05
C SER A 744 -38.60 -19.63 -20.85
N LEU A 745 -38.05 -18.55 -20.31
CA LEU A 745 -37.22 -18.58 -19.09
C LEU A 745 -38.07 -18.60 -17.80
N SER A 746 -39.32 -18.15 -17.88
CA SER A 746 -40.26 -18.07 -16.76
C SER A 746 -41.01 -19.38 -16.48
N GLU A 747 -40.99 -20.36 -17.40
CA GLU A 747 -41.58 -21.68 -17.16
C GLU A 747 -40.66 -22.55 -16.27
N PRO A 748 -41.15 -23.12 -15.16
CA PRO A 748 -40.34 -23.99 -14.32
C PRO A 748 -40.09 -25.31 -15.07
N VAL A 749 -38.84 -25.55 -15.46
CA VAL A 749 -38.40 -26.86 -15.93
C VAL A 749 -38.65 -27.88 -14.82
N MET A 750 -39.65 -28.77 -14.99
CA MET A 750 -39.72 -29.98 -14.18
C MET A 750 -38.48 -30.83 -14.48
N ALA A 751 -37.56 -30.89 -13.52
CA ALA A 751 -36.36 -31.72 -13.63
C ALA A 751 -36.73 -33.21 -13.76
N PRO A 752 -36.18 -33.96 -14.73
CA PRO A 752 -36.06 -35.41 -14.60
C PRO A 752 -34.96 -35.72 -13.57
N HIS A 753 -35.23 -36.70 -12.74
CA HIS A 753 -34.39 -37.18 -11.66
C HIS A 753 -32.92 -37.46 -12.04
N GLY A 754 -32.01 -37.04 -11.14
CA GLY A 754 -30.83 -37.81 -10.75
C GLY A 754 -29.52 -37.53 -11.51
N GLY A 755 -28.62 -36.80 -10.84
CA GLY A 755 -27.20 -36.74 -11.20
C GLY A 755 -26.53 -35.47 -10.67
N ASP A 756 -25.77 -35.59 -9.58
CA ASP A 756 -24.91 -34.52 -9.07
C ASP A 756 -23.95 -34.03 -10.17
N ILE A 757 -24.09 -32.78 -10.60
CA ILE A 757 -23.06 -32.05 -11.34
C ILE A 757 -22.93 -30.66 -10.70
N ALA A 758 -21.70 -30.35 -10.31
CA ALA A 758 -21.30 -29.12 -9.66
C ALA A 758 -21.70 -27.89 -10.48
N VAL A 759 -22.17 -26.86 -9.78
CA VAL A 759 -22.42 -25.52 -10.33
C VAL A 759 -21.06 -24.87 -10.57
N ASP A 760 -20.64 -24.83 -11.83
CA ASP A 760 -19.49 -24.05 -12.29
C ASP A 760 -20.01 -22.68 -12.77
N ASP A 761 -19.89 -21.69 -11.89
CA ASP A 761 -20.25 -20.29 -12.15
C ASP A 761 -19.04 -19.59 -12.78
N THR A 762 -18.71 -19.97 -14.02
CA THR A 762 -17.63 -19.39 -14.82
C THR A 762 -18.12 -19.02 -16.22
N SER A 763 -18.80 -17.87 -16.31
CA SER A 763 -18.94 -17.14 -17.58
C SER A 763 -18.46 -15.70 -17.40
N ASN A 764 -17.22 -15.56 -16.94
CA ASN A 764 -16.46 -14.33 -17.10
C ASN A 764 -15.79 -14.35 -18.48
N GLY A 765 -16.52 -13.87 -19.49
CA GLY A 765 -15.95 -13.41 -20.75
C GLY A 765 -15.20 -12.10 -20.53
N GLY A 766 -14.07 -12.20 -19.86
CA GLY A 766 -13.04 -11.19 -19.82
C GLY A 766 -11.75 -11.96 -19.96
N GLU A 767 -11.21 -12.03 -21.17
CA GLU A 767 -9.86 -12.51 -21.39
C GLU A 767 -8.93 -11.62 -20.57
N SER A 768 -8.59 -12.07 -19.35
CA SER A 768 -7.33 -11.72 -18.75
C SER A 768 -6.29 -12.32 -19.68
N THR A 769 -5.75 -11.51 -20.58
CA THR A 769 -4.48 -11.83 -21.22
C THR A 769 -3.51 -12.12 -20.08
N GLY A 770 -3.23 -13.41 -19.88
CA GLY A 770 -2.22 -13.86 -18.94
C GLY A 770 -0.94 -13.16 -19.35
N MET A 771 -0.49 -12.23 -18.50
CA MET A 771 0.79 -11.59 -18.69
C MET A 771 1.83 -12.68 -18.48
N GLU A 772 2.30 -13.29 -19.58
CA GLU A 772 3.60 -13.96 -19.59
C GLU A 772 4.63 -12.87 -19.29
N LEU A 773 4.89 -12.71 -18.00
CA LEU A 773 6.00 -11.93 -17.48
C LEU A 773 7.26 -12.76 -17.75
N ASP A 774 7.78 -12.66 -18.97
CA ASP A 774 9.16 -13.01 -19.24
C ASP A 774 10.04 -12.14 -18.34
N GLY A 775 10.66 -12.81 -17.36
CA GLY A 775 11.63 -12.25 -16.43
C GLY A 775 13.06 -12.48 -16.87
#